data_AF-A0A3B1A5T0-F1
#
_entry.id   AF-A0A3B1A5T0-F1
#
_cell.length_a   1.000
_cell.length_b   1.000
_cell.length_c   1.000
_cell.angle_alpha   90.00
_cell.angle_beta   90.00
_cell.angle_gamma   90.00
#
_symmetry.space_group_name_H-M   'P 1'
#
loop_
_entity.id
_entity.type
_entity.pdbx_description
1 polymer ?
#
loop_
_entity_poly.entity_id
_entity_poly.type
_entity_poly.pdbx_seq_one_letter_code
_entity_poly.pdbx_strand_id
1 'polypeptide(L)'
;MTAKKNLFYILLIILVLLVTYHSYNYFKQYKRNVEYEQAKEKHRQATSLYYAKSALDFRIRFFSLKNNVKGQNWDTLPEEQSKSVWFHKEKALYQKISKDKSYDILVLPLQEYRPSLDRVTRISSARYIADEIRNRTSKSVMPVELAQRLLGERSFRFSDTDVAKLAERHKIKKIIYLYINQQYRGYPKTKLAIVADTVDKGLQVKLFDIAAKSKIITFELAVMDVTPEIVSQLFGDNMERKSNKVEHFSIPPRLPETIIELAEGEKSPLQQAINLQLLGMLVPKNSRYERRRFFERSLIALRSVNPDSSAYNYLTSRAYFYLYRRPMALKQLGEPKTHEEKALHAYIKGNYPELKLMYEKIESPLFKLMAYFELSNLGEVYLITEELPLPIGIANKWMELAVSRTRDNDIWYAPDNTRFFRNLEGAFPEFDILYTDQIKSKAAIGDIRKYNYKLDTIFETAFLNYVNNNEESLCCYQGSSKVSKYDIALLYRTVGISNLLRKLNKYVNVQARYNASVDLYDAYESVFDGHGGLLRFKAEILDNKIDRASETEKMALIKDAYEQADMSYRLIGGTDQDAYIAFYIKRKYLQEYKNTFNHSNDRNILSMYSHDYPSSYSVGGSLKDPADIFRYTHTDFNLFERALNMLENKESESDVNITKEEMQADLKTRFNGHPGKIPFQARTLSRRGDVEGARRILTAAVENKAHIWTVYSQLGWFFIQDGQYDKAKEVFLKYPEFSKKIHNDPVTLSHHAFDAGSMLFWRGAAEQSRVFYQFAADLDTGSGSSIAGAQRVAILDRDFLTATQISLHAAQRYNSIYRYRDYLEMMHVYGLHERAEAGFVELAPRFETPQLWSGKFIGQRIQHTSLNEFIDWIYDYKKTAHDKLLAQIDRFTLTQSVVDRKLTTDNLPAINKVIALRGIQDNFKKGFNSASKLIKYLDSEPGMDITEVVINQDFPPAGDSKDYPAAPPVEQEIKSVPSKYSLFIDAYTHLKNNNILLAYERFKQYAMFYNIGTPDYKMDTHVLPYMALTVKEANKLENFERYLKEEYRIKHNDTFDYRLANAIILAEKGDVDESLKNLDKSLSLRPHTNFRVTYTMYQMLEISEMLYKKTKDQRYITKALKWANYYQKIQPHVSWTYAFEAKYGKNTKDRIEAIAYTLYLDPQSYWLQSAPTKYHVRAKKWWIKNNPFILPKQKQTKKTKT
;
A
#
# COMPACT_ATOMS: atom_id res chain seq x y z
N MET A 1 -45.36 -74.60 -85.27
CA MET A 1 -45.36 -73.14 -85.00
C MET A 1 -45.33 -72.79 -83.50
N THR A 2 -45.87 -73.64 -82.62
CA THR A 2 -45.95 -73.43 -81.15
C THR A 2 -44.59 -73.41 -80.43
N ALA A 3 -43.60 -74.19 -80.88
CA ALA A 3 -42.28 -74.22 -80.26
C ALA A 3 -41.47 -72.92 -80.39
N LYS A 4 -41.62 -72.17 -81.50
CA LYS A 4 -40.92 -70.89 -81.71
C LYS A 4 -41.48 -69.75 -80.85
N LYS A 5 -42.79 -69.77 -80.54
CA LYS A 5 -43.41 -68.80 -79.63
C LYS A 5 -42.93 -68.99 -78.20
N ASN A 6 -42.83 -70.24 -77.73
CA ASN A 6 -42.37 -70.52 -76.37
C ASN A 6 -40.90 -70.14 -76.17
N LEU A 7 -40.04 -70.36 -77.18
CA LEU A 7 -38.64 -69.94 -77.10
C LEU A 7 -38.49 -68.42 -77.03
N PHE A 8 -39.31 -67.67 -77.77
CA PHE A 8 -39.30 -66.20 -77.72
C PHE A 8 -39.75 -65.67 -76.35
N TYR A 9 -40.80 -66.25 -75.76
CA TYR A 9 -41.25 -65.84 -74.42
C TYR A 9 -40.22 -66.20 -73.33
N ILE A 10 -39.56 -67.36 -73.44
CA ILE A 10 -38.48 -67.72 -72.50
C ILE A 10 -37.31 -66.73 -72.62
N LEU A 11 -36.90 -66.37 -73.84
CA LEU A 11 -35.83 -65.39 -74.04
C LEU A 11 -36.24 -63.99 -73.55
N LEU A 12 -37.49 -63.58 -73.73
CA LEU A 12 -38.00 -62.31 -73.23
C LEU A 12 -38.02 -62.28 -71.69
N ILE A 13 -38.44 -63.37 -71.05
CA ILE A 13 -38.43 -63.50 -69.58
C ILE A 13 -36.99 -63.48 -69.06
N ILE A 14 -36.06 -64.18 -69.72
CA ILE A 14 -34.63 -64.15 -69.35
C ILE A 14 -34.07 -62.73 -69.50
N LEU A 15 -34.42 -62.01 -70.57
CA LEU A 15 -33.98 -60.63 -70.78
C LEU A 15 -34.53 -59.69 -69.70
N VAL A 16 -35.82 -59.80 -69.36
CA VAL A 16 -36.43 -59.01 -68.29
C VAL A 16 -35.79 -59.33 -66.95
N LEU A 17 -35.53 -60.60 -66.64
CA LEU A 17 -34.86 -61.00 -65.41
C LEU A 17 -33.42 -60.47 -65.34
N LEU A 18 -32.68 -60.47 -66.45
CA LEU A 18 -31.32 -59.92 -66.53
C LEU A 18 -31.31 -58.39 -66.35
N VAL A 19 -32.24 -57.68 -67.00
CA VAL A 19 -32.36 -56.21 -66.84
C VAL A 19 -32.75 -55.85 -65.41
N THR A 20 -33.66 -56.62 -64.80
CA THR A 20 -34.09 -56.40 -63.41
C THR A 20 -32.96 -56.71 -62.43
N TYR A 21 -32.20 -57.79 -62.67
CA TYR A 21 -31.03 -58.16 -61.86
C TYR A 21 -29.91 -57.11 -61.93
N HIS A 22 -29.61 -56.57 -63.14
CA HIS A 22 -28.62 -55.51 -63.29
C HIS A 22 -29.09 -54.17 -62.70
N SER A 23 -30.37 -53.82 -62.86
CA SER A 23 -30.93 -52.61 -62.25
C SER A 23 -30.90 -52.67 -60.73
N TYR A 24 -31.22 -53.84 -60.15
CA TYR A 24 -31.13 -54.06 -58.70
C TYR A 24 -29.69 -53.96 -58.17
N ASN A 25 -28.73 -54.57 -58.88
CA ASN A 25 -27.32 -54.47 -58.50
C ASN A 25 -26.76 -53.05 -58.65
N TYR A 26 -27.16 -52.32 -59.68
CA TYR A 26 -26.80 -50.91 -59.86
C TYR A 26 -27.36 -50.04 -58.73
N PHE A 27 -28.62 -50.24 -58.34
CA PHE A 27 -29.24 -49.49 -57.24
C PHE A 27 -28.60 -49.83 -55.88
N LYS A 28 -28.25 -51.10 -55.65
CA LYS A 28 -27.51 -51.55 -54.46
C LYS A 28 -26.11 -50.92 -54.37
N GLN A 29 -25.45 -50.74 -55.52
CA GLN A 29 -24.14 -50.09 -55.60
C GLN A 29 -24.24 -48.57 -55.43
N TYR A 30 -25.27 -47.93 -56.00
CA TYR A 30 -25.55 -46.50 -55.80
C TYR A 30 -25.84 -46.17 -54.34
N LYS A 31 -26.68 -46.96 -53.66
CA LYS A 31 -26.98 -46.77 -52.22
C LYS A 31 -25.73 -46.89 -51.34
N ARG A 32 -24.85 -47.87 -51.62
CA ARG A 32 -23.55 -48.00 -50.93
C ARG A 32 -22.64 -46.79 -51.14
N ASN A 33 -22.64 -46.19 -52.34
CA ASN A 33 -21.84 -45.01 -52.63
C ASN A 33 -22.37 -43.75 -51.92
N VAL A 34 -23.69 -43.59 -51.81
CA VAL A 34 -24.30 -42.47 -51.06
C VAL A 34 -24.03 -42.60 -49.55
N GLU A 35 -24.17 -43.80 -48.99
CA GLU A 35 -23.86 -44.07 -47.57
C GLU A 35 -22.36 -43.88 -47.29
N TYR A 36 -21.48 -44.23 -48.23
CA TYR A 36 -20.04 -44.00 -48.14
C TYR A 36 -19.67 -42.50 -48.18
N GLU A 37 -20.27 -41.70 -49.07
CA GLU A 37 -20.03 -40.26 -49.12
C GLU A 37 -20.59 -39.52 -47.89
N GLN A 38 -21.75 -39.94 -47.35
CA GLN A 38 -22.27 -39.40 -46.07
C GLN A 38 -21.37 -39.77 -44.87
N ALA A 39 -20.81 -40.99 -44.85
CA ALA A 39 -19.85 -41.41 -43.82
C ALA A 39 -18.51 -40.67 -43.95
N LYS A 40 -18.08 -40.36 -45.18
CA LYS A 40 -16.87 -39.58 -45.47
C LYS A 40 -17.03 -38.11 -45.11
N GLU A 41 -18.21 -37.52 -45.28
CA GLU A 41 -18.53 -36.16 -44.82
C GLU A 41 -18.56 -36.08 -43.29
N LYS A 42 -19.19 -37.05 -42.61
CA LYS A 42 -19.12 -37.19 -41.14
C LYS A 42 -17.70 -37.43 -40.64
N HIS A 43 -16.91 -38.22 -41.38
CA HIS A 43 -15.50 -38.44 -41.05
C HIS A 43 -14.70 -37.14 -41.21
N ARG A 44 -14.86 -36.39 -42.31
CA ARG A 44 -14.22 -35.07 -42.48
C ARG A 44 -14.56 -34.09 -41.36
N GLN A 45 -15.83 -34.04 -40.93
CA GLN A 45 -16.25 -33.24 -39.77
C GLN A 45 -15.58 -33.73 -38.47
N ALA A 46 -15.52 -35.04 -38.23
CA ALA A 46 -14.85 -35.63 -37.08
C ALA A 46 -13.31 -35.45 -37.11
N THR A 47 -12.68 -35.50 -38.28
CA THR A 47 -11.24 -35.29 -38.47
C THR A 47 -10.89 -33.81 -38.30
N SER A 48 -11.75 -32.87 -38.71
CA SER A 48 -11.57 -31.43 -38.45
C SER A 48 -11.64 -31.11 -36.95
N LEU A 49 -12.57 -31.75 -36.21
CA LEU A 49 -12.63 -31.69 -34.76
C LEU A 49 -11.41 -32.35 -34.09
N TYR A 50 -10.91 -33.44 -34.66
CA TYR A 50 -9.71 -34.14 -34.16
C TYR A 50 -8.44 -33.30 -34.36
N TYR A 51 -8.27 -32.60 -35.49
CA TYR A 51 -7.14 -31.70 -35.72
C TYR A 51 -7.24 -30.43 -34.86
N ALA A 52 -8.44 -29.88 -34.64
CA ALA A 52 -8.65 -28.80 -33.67
C ALA A 52 -8.29 -29.24 -32.24
N LYS A 53 -8.65 -30.48 -31.87
CA LYS A 53 -8.30 -31.10 -30.58
C LYS A 53 -6.81 -31.44 -30.47
N SER A 54 -6.15 -31.82 -31.55
CA SER A 54 -4.70 -32.12 -31.58
C SER A 54 -3.84 -30.86 -31.58
N ALA A 55 -4.29 -29.78 -32.23
CA ALA A 55 -3.72 -28.44 -32.10
C ALA A 55 -3.93 -27.85 -30.69
N LEU A 56 -5.06 -28.16 -30.04
CA LEU A 56 -5.32 -27.86 -28.64
C LEU A 56 -4.44 -28.69 -27.71
N ASP A 57 -4.21 -29.97 -28.00
CA ASP A 57 -3.27 -30.84 -27.27
C ASP A 57 -1.82 -30.40 -27.46
N PHE A 58 -1.44 -29.86 -28.63
CA PHE A 58 -0.15 -29.23 -28.85
C PHE A 58 -0.05 -27.89 -28.11
N ARG A 59 -1.10 -27.06 -28.07
CA ARG A 59 -1.20 -25.86 -27.21
C ARG A 59 -1.02 -26.23 -25.73
N ILE A 60 -1.73 -27.26 -25.26
CA ILE A 60 -1.64 -27.72 -23.87
C ILE A 60 -0.24 -28.28 -23.61
N ARG A 61 0.30 -29.15 -24.46
CA ARG A 61 1.63 -29.77 -24.26
C ARG A 61 2.81 -28.79 -24.41
N PHE A 62 2.78 -27.85 -25.37
CA PHE A 62 3.84 -26.86 -25.54
C PHE A 62 3.95 -25.91 -24.33
N PHE A 63 2.84 -25.62 -23.65
CA PHE A 63 2.80 -24.78 -22.46
C PHE A 63 2.80 -25.57 -21.12
N SER A 64 2.34 -26.83 -21.09
CA SER A 64 2.28 -27.69 -19.90
C SER A 64 3.56 -28.51 -19.66
N LEU A 65 4.28 -28.93 -20.70
CA LEU A 65 5.49 -29.75 -20.56
C LEU A 65 6.66 -29.04 -19.84
N LYS A 66 6.60 -27.72 -19.63
CA LYS A 66 7.58 -26.97 -18.82
C LYS A 66 7.07 -26.46 -17.47
N ASN A 67 5.76 -26.52 -17.21
CA ASN A 67 5.16 -25.97 -15.99
C ASN A 67 4.49 -27.09 -15.17
N ASN A 68 5.31 -28.02 -14.67
CA ASN A 68 4.91 -29.01 -13.65
C ASN A 68 4.70 -28.36 -12.27
N VAL A 69 4.09 -27.17 -12.21
CA VAL A 69 3.66 -26.53 -10.96
C VAL A 69 2.24 -26.99 -10.69
N LYS A 70 2.13 -28.16 -10.05
CA LYS A 70 0.86 -28.62 -9.45
C LYS A 70 0.35 -27.54 -8.49
N GLY A 71 -0.78 -26.89 -8.78
CA GLY A 71 -1.50 -26.20 -7.70
C GLY A 71 -2.45 -25.04 -8.02
N GLN A 72 -2.44 -24.40 -9.20
CA GLN A 72 -3.39 -23.29 -9.47
C GLN A 72 -3.94 -23.33 -10.90
N ASN A 73 -5.17 -23.82 -11.03
CA ASN A 73 -5.96 -23.74 -12.27
C ASN A 73 -6.44 -22.30 -12.48
N TRP A 74 -5.61 -21.48 -13.14
CA TRP A 74 -6.00 -20.16 -13.64
C TRP A 74 -7.01 -20.22 -14.80
N ASP A 75 -7.28 -21.42 -15.33
CA ASP A 75 -8.26 -21.68 -16.38
C ASP A 75 -9.74 -21.52 -15.93
N THR A 76 -10.01 -21.25 -14.65
CA THR A 76 -11.39 -21.04 -14.11
C THR A 76 -11.95 -19.63 -14.31
N LEU A 77 -11.15 -18.67 -14.79
CA LEU A 77 -11.58 -17.27 -14.99
C LEU A 77 -12.80 -17.07 -15.92
N PRO A 78 -12.96 -17.82 -17.04
CA PRO A 78 -14.10 -17.65 -17.94
C PRO A 78 -15.45 -18.05 -17.30
N GLU A 79 -15.48 -19.06 -16.44
CA GLU A 79 -16.72 -19.54 -15.81
C GLU A 79 -17.28 -18.55 -14.79
N GLU A 80 -16.45 -17.79 -14.08
CA GLU A 80 -16.95 -16.86 -13.06
C GLU A 80 -17.39 -15.50 -13.61
N GLN A 81 -16.79 -15.03 -14.72
CA GLN A 81 -17.34 -13.87 -15.44
C GLN A 81 -18.78 -14.11 -15.91
N SER A 82 -19.14 -15.38 -16.12
CA SER A 82 -20.52 -15.78 -16.44
C SER A 82 -21.52 -15.56 -15.30
N LYS A 83 -21.09 -15.14 -14.10
CA LYS A 83 -21.99 -14.82 -12.98
C LYS A 83 -22.30 -13.32 -12.85
N SER A 84 -21.58 -12.44 -13.54
CA SER A 84 -21.84 -10.99 -13.47
C SER A 84 -22.97 -10.58 -14.41
N VAL A 85 -24.11 -10.17 -13.84
CA VAL A 85 -25.26 -9.67 -14.61
C VAL A 85 -24.88 -8.42 -15.42
N TRP A 86 -24.16 -7.48 -14.82
CA TRP A 86 -23.65 -6.29 -15.49
C TRP A 86 -22.81 -6.63 -16.73
N PHE A 87 -21.88 -7.56 -16.58
CA PHE A 87 -20.99 -7.95 -17.67
C PHE A 87 -21.75 -8.62 -18.82
N HIS A 88 -22.75 -9.45 -18.51
CA HIS A 88 -23.63 -10.02 -19.53
C HIS A 88 -24.45 -8.97 -20.25
N LYS A 89 -24.99 -7.97 -19.53
CA LYS A 89 -25.70 -6.84 -20.14
C LYS A 89 -24.79 -6.06 -21.10
N GLU A 90 -23.56 -5.75 -20.69
CA GLU A 90 -22.55 -5.13 -21.56
C GLU A 90 -22.25 -5.99 -22.79
N LYS A 91 -21.97 -7.29 -22.61
CA LYS A 91 -21.67 -8.20 -23.72
C LYS A 91 -22.85 -8.31 -24.70
N ALA A 92 -24.07 -8.43 -24.19
CA ALA A 92 -25.29 -8.49 -24.99
C ALA A 92 -25.51 -7.19 -25.79
N LEU A 93 -25.25 -6.03 -25.16
CA LEU A 93 -25.32 -4.73 -25.82
C LEU A 93 -24.40 -4.67 -27.04
N TYR A 94 -23.12 -5.02 -26.90
CA TYR A 94 -22.19 -5.01 -28.05
C TYR A 94 -22.51 -6.07 -29.09
N GLN A 95 -23.03 -7.23 -28.67
CA GLN A 95 -23.49 -8.26 -29.60
C GLN A 95 -24.66 -7.78 -30.46
N LYS A 96 -25.54 -6.96 -29.88
CA LYS A 96 -26.65 -6.32 -30.60
C LYS A 96 -26.10 -5.31 -31.61
N ILE A 97 -25.20 -4.42 -31.18
CA ILE A 97 -24.55 -3.41 -32.04
C ILE A 97 -23.80 -4.05 -33.21
N SER A 98 -23.18 -5.23 -33.05
CA SER A 98 -22.37 -5.85 -34.09
C SER A 98 -23.12 -6.78 -35.05
N LYS A 99 -24.40 -7.09 -34.78
CA LYS A 99 -25.15 -8.24 -35.34
C LYS A 99 -25.04 -8.42 -36.86
N ASP A 100 -25.04 -7.33 -37.62
CA ASP A 100 -25.10 -7.38 -39.10
C ASP A 100 -23.76 -7.10 -39.79
N LYS A 101 -22.65 -7.08 -39.05
CA LYS A 101 -21.32 -6.83 -39.61
C LYS A 101 -20.58 -8.12 -39.85
N SER A 102 -19.94 -8.22 -41.03
CA SER A 102 -18.99 -9.27 -41.34
C SER A 102 -17.57 -8.72 -41.41
N TYR A 103 -16.60 -9.52 -40.97
CA TYR A 103 -15.19 -9.20 -41.06
C TYR A 103 -14.44 -10.40 -41.63
N ASP A 104 -13.38 -10.17 -42.40
CA ASP A 104 -12.54 -11.26 -42.91
C ASP A 104 -11.59 -11.80 -41.82
N ILE A 105 -11.10 -10.90 -40.96
CA ILE A 105 -10.02 -11.17 -40.00
C ILE A 105 -10.38 -10.69 -38.60
N LEU A 106 -10.08 -11.52 -37.61
CA LEU A 106 -10.12 -11.20 -36.17
C LEU A 106 -8.71 -11.20 -35.60
N VAL A 107 -8.25 -10.07 -35.07
CA VAL A 107 -6.99 -10.00 -34.31
C VAL A 107 -7.33 -9.87 -32.84
N LEU A 108 -6.91 -10.85 -32.04
CA LEU A 108 -7.18 -10.84 -30.61
C LEU A 108 -6.13 -10.01 -29.86
N PRO A 109 -6.52 -9.26 -28.81
CA PRO A 109 -5.59 -8.75 -27.82
C PRO A 109 -4.61 -9.83 -27.37
N LEU A 110 -3.39 -9.44 -27.03
CA LEU A 110 -2.38 -10.39 -26.56
C LEU A 110 -2.89 -11.22 -25.37
N GLN A 111 -2.77 -12.54 -25.48
CA GLN A 111 -3.26 -13.54 -24.55
C GLN A 111 -2.14 -13.99 -23.62
N GLU A 112 -2.44 -14.14 -22.34
CA GLU A 112 -1.46 -14.54 -21.33
C GLU A 112 -1.97 -15.67 -20.44
N TYR A 113 -1.08 -16.58 -20.05
CA TYR A 113 -1.38 -17.63 -19.07
C TYR A 113 -1.32 -17.15 -17.63
N ARG A 114 -0.46 -16.16 -17.38
CA ARG A 114 -0.39 -15.42 -16.13
C ARG A 114 -0.47 -13.94 -16.49
N PRO A 115 -1.31 -13.16 -15.81
CA PRO A 115 -1.35 -11.73 -16.06
C PRO A 115 0.08 -11.21 -15.86
N SER A 116 0.68 -10.61 -16.89
CA SER A 116 2.05 -10.07 -16.85
C SER A 116 2.19 -8.85 -17.74
N LEU A 117 1.20 -8.59 -18.59
CA LEU A 117 1.08 -7.41 -19.40
C LEU A 117 -0.17 -6.64 -19.02
N ASP A 118 -0.09 -5.32 -19.08
CA ASP A 118 -1.25 -4.49 -18.88
C ASP A 118 -2.16 -4.51 -20.11
N ARG A 119 -3.40 -4.06 -19.91
CA ARG A 119 -4.38 -3.93 -20.99
C ARG A 119 -3.82 -3.13 -22.18
N VAL A 120 -3.12 -2.03 -21.91
CA VAL A 120 -2.64 -1.10 -22.94
C VAL A 120 -1.66 -1.82 -23.85
N THR A 121 -0.67 -2.53 -23.31
CA THR A 121 0.26 -3.34 -24.08
C THR A 121 -0.50 -4.37 -24.91
N ARG A 122 -1.40 -5.13 -24.28
CA ARG A 122 -2.10 -6.23 -24.94
C ARG A 122 -2.93 -5.78 -26.14
N ILE A 123 -3.65 -4.66 -25.98
CA ILE A 123 -4.49 -4.10 -27.04
C ILE A 123 -3.64 -3.37 -28.07
N SER A 124 -2.68 -2.52 -27.66
CA SER A 124 -1.88 -1.73 -28.60
C SER A 124 -1.09 -2.63 -29.54
N SER A 125 -0.49 -3.72 -29.02
CA SER A 125 0.15 -4.75 -29.84
C SER A 125 -0.79 -5.34 -30.90
N ALA A 126 -2.02 -5.70 -30.51
CA ALA A 126 -3.01 -6.23 -31.44
C ALA A 126 -3.49 -5.19 -32.46
N ARG A 127 -3.65 -3.93 -32.05
CA ARG A 127 -4.02 -2.83 -32.93
C ARG A 127 -2.96 -2.55 -33.97
N TYR A 128 -1.68 -2.57 -33.59
CA TYR A 128 -0.58 -2.35 -34.53
C TYR A 128 -0.63 -3.37 -35.67
N ILE A 129 -0.84 -4.64 -35.32
CA ILE A 129 -1.00 -5.72 -36.31
C ILE A 129 -2.28 -5.54 -37.13
N ALA A 130 -3.42 -5.26 -36.49
CA ALA A 130 -4.68 -5.05 -37.19
C ALA A 130 -4.62 -3.89 -38.20
N ASP A 131 -4.01 -2.77 -37.82
CA ASP A 131 -3.84 -1.59 -38.68
C ASP A 131 -2.91 -1.89 -39.85
N GLU A 132 -1.78 -2.56 -39.61
CA GLU A 132 -0.86 -2.90 -40.70
C GLU A 132 -1.50 -3.90 -41.69
N ILE A 133 -2.34 -4.83 -41.22
CA ILE A 133 -3.15 -5.69 -42.09
C ILE A 133 -4.13 -4.85 -42.93
N ARG A 134 -4.84 -3.89 -42.34
CA ARG A 134 -5.75 -2.99 -43.09
C ARG A 134 -5.02 -2.15 -44.14
N ASN A 135 -3.78 -1.76 -43.85
CA ASN A 135 -2.99 -0.90 -44.73
C ASN A 135 -2.36 -1.66 -45.90
N ARG A 136 -2.06 -2.96 -45.74
CA ARG A 136 -1.45 -3.80 -46.76
C ARG A 136 -2.44 -4.66 -47.53
N THR A 137 -3.58 -5.00 -46.94
CA THR A 137 -4.55 -5.93 -47.54
C THR A 137 -5.88 -5.23 -47.85
N SER A 138 -6.66 -5.80 -48.75
CA SER A 138 -8.06 -5.41 -48.97
C SER A 138 -9.03 -6.05 -47.97
N LYS A 139 -8.53 -6.78 -46.97
CA LYS A 139 -9.34 -7.54 -46.02
C LYS A 139 -9.91 -6.65 -44.93
N SER A 140 -11.16 -6.88 -44.59
CA SER A 140 -11.82 -6.23 -43.47
C SER A 140 -11.35 -6.85 -42.15
N VAL A 141 -10.81 -6.03 -41.24
CA VAL A 141 -10.32 -6.48 -39.93
C VAL A 141 -11.22 -5.92 -38.84
N MET A 142 -11.81 -6.81 -38.02
CA MET A 142 -12.65 -6.41 -36.89
C MET A 142 -11.86 -5.46 -35.96
N PRO A 143 -12.46 -4.35 -35.49
CA PRO A 143 -11.83 -3.51 -34.48
C PRO A 143 -11.47 -4.31 -33.23
N VAL A 144 -10.23 -4.17 -32.77
CA VAL A 144 -9.68 -4.96 -31.64
C VAL A 144 -10.47 -4.71 -30.36
N GLU A 145 -10.96 -3.49 -30.16
CA GLU A 145 -11.79 -3.07 -29.03
C GLU A 145 -13.18 -3.72 -29.07
N LEU A 146 -13.77 -3.81 -30.25
CA LEU A 146 -15.06 -4.48 -30.43
C LEU A 146 -14.90 -5.98 -30.13
N ALA A 147 -13.88 -6.61 -30.70
CA ALA A 147 -13.54 -8.00 -30.40
C ALA A 147 -13.36 -8.23 -28.89
N GLN A 148 -12.58 -7.36 -28.24
CA GLN A 148 -12.34 -7.42 -26.81
C GLN A 148 -13.63 -7.26 -25.98
N ARG A 149 -14.52 -6.32 -26.34
CA ARG A 149 -15.81 -6.13 -25.65
C ARG A 149 -16.75 -7.31 -25.83
N LEU A 150 -16.80 -7.89 -27.02
CA LEU A 150 -17.62 -9.06 -27.34
C LEU A 150 -17.13 -10.33 -26.65
N LEU A 151 -15.82 -10.46 -26.42
CA LEU A 151 -15.23 -11.63 -25.76
C LEU A 151 -15.04 -11.44 -24.25
N GLY A 152 -15.07 -10.20 -23.78
CA GLY A 152 -14.94 -9.84 -22.37
C GLY A 152 -13.76 -8.91 -22.10
N GLU A 153 -14.02 -7.62 -21.92
CA GLU A 153 -12.95 -6.62 -22.02
C GLU A 153 -11.81 -6.79 -21.00
N ARG A 154 -12.15 -7.34 -19.83
CA ARG A 154 -11.24 -7.46 -18.69
C ARG A 154 -10.57 -8.83 -18.62
N SER A 155 -10.81 -9.70 -19.59
CA SER A 155 -10.22 -11.04 -19.67
C SER A 155 -8.77 -10.99 -20.15
N PHE A 156 -7.89 -11.70 -19.44
CA PHE A 156 -6.50 -11.93 -19.87
C PHE A 156 -6.39 -12.98 -20.98
N ARG A 157 -7.37 -13.86 -21.02
CA ARG A 157 -7.51 -14.93 -22.00
C ARG A 157 -8.97 -15.07 -22.41
N PHE A 158 -9.22 -15.30 -23.68
CA PHE A 158 -10.55 -15.62 -24.20
C PHE A 158 -10.71 -17.13 -24.35
N SER A 159 -11.92 -17.62 -24.09
CA SER A 159 -12.27 -19.01 -24.37
C SER A 159 -12.25 -19.24 -25.89
N ASP A 160 -11.58 -20.30 -26.34
CA ASP A 160 -11.57 -20.67 -27.76
C ASP A 160 -12.99 -20.89 -28.30
N THR A 161 -13.91 -21.38 -27.46
CA THR A 161 -15.33 -21.54 -27.80
C THR A 161 -16.01 -20.19 -28.05
N ASP A 162 -15.73 -19.19 -27.22
CA ASP A 162 -16.32 -17.85 -27.39
C ASP A 162 -15.72 -17.14 -28.61
N VAL A 163 -14.42 -17.32 -28.87
CA VAL A 163 -13.75 -16.81 -30.07
C VAL A 163 -14.33 -17.46 -31.33
N ALA A 164 -14.54 -18.79 -31.34
CA ALA A 164 -15.13 -19.50 -32.46
C ALA A 164 -16.57 -19.04 -32.74
N LYS A 165 -17.40 -18.92 -31.70
CA LYS A 165 -18.77 -18.38 -31.82
C LYS A 165 -18.79 -16.96 -32.36
N LEU A 166 -17.85 -16.13 -31.93
CA LEU A 166 -17.70 -14.77 -32.45
C LEU A 166 -17.29 -14.78 -33.93
N ALA A 167 -16.35 -15.65 -34.29
CA ALA A 167 -15.86 -15.78 -35.65
C ALA A 167 -16.97 -16.23 -36.61
N GLU A 168 -17.74 -17.25 -36.22
CA GLU A 168 -18.89 -17.75 -36.98
C GLU A 168 -19.94 -16.65 -37.18
N ARG A 169 -20.33 -15.96 -36.10
CA ARG A 169 -21.35 -14.89 -36.14
C ARG A 169 -20.98 -13.77 -37.13
N HIS A 170 -19.71 -13.39 -37.20
CA HIS A 170 -19.24 -12.30 -38.07
C HIS A 170 -18.55 -12.80 -39.35
N LYS A 171 -18.73 -14.07 -39.72
CA LYS A 171 -18.17 -14.68 -40.95
C LYS A 171 -16.64 -14.51 -41.10
N ILE A 172 -15.94 -14.54 -39.97
CA ILE A 172 -14.47 -14.40 -39.91
C ILE A 172 -13.81 -15.64 -40.48
N LYS A 173 -12.90 -15.43 -41.44
CA LYS A 173 -12.19 -16.50 -42.16
C LYS A 173 -10.81 -16.79 -41.56
N LYS A 174 -10.23 -15.81 -40.86
CA LYS A 174 -8.89 -15.93 -40.25
C LYS A 174 -8.86 -15.29 -38.87
N ILE A 175 -8.39 -16.04 -37.88
CA ILE A 175 -8.22 -15.56 -36.49
C ILE A 175 -6.73 -15.49 -36.20
N ILE A 176 -6.26 -14.36 -35.67
CA ILE A 176 -4.87 -14.14 -35.28
C ILE A 176 -4.82 -14.04 -33.75
N TYR A 177 -4.26 -15.06 -33.13
CA TYR A 177 -3.94 -15.06 -31.71
C TYR A 177 -2.52 -14.56 -31.50
N LEU A 178 -2.33 -13.73 -30.48
CA LEU A 178 -1.04 -13.26 -30.03
C LEU A 178 -0.80 -13.85 -28.64
N TYR A 179 0.25 -14.63 -28.47
CA TYR A 179 0.65 -15.20 -27.18
C TYR A 179 2.05 -14.72 -26.81
N ILE A 180 2.24 -14.45 -25.53
CA ILE A 180 3.57 -14.24 -24.96
C ILE A 180 3.98 -15.48 -24.17
N ASN A 181 5.18 -15.99 -24.44
CA ASN A 181 5.81 -16.98 -23.57
C ASN A 181 6.87 -16.27 -22.72
N GLN A 182 6.54 -16.00 -21.46
CA GLN A 182 7.52 -15.52 -20.48
C GLN A 182 8.05 -16.71 -19.68
N GLN A 183 9.33 -17.05 -19.84
CA GLN A 183 10.00 -17.94 -18.90
C GLN A 183 10.29 -17.16 -17.60
N TYR A 184 9.87 -17.71 -16.46
CA TYR A 184 10.07 -17.10 -15.14
C TYR A 184 11.55 -17.19 -14.72
N ARG A 185 12.11 -16.07 -14.21
CA ARG A 185 13.50 -15.81 -13.73
C ARG A 185 14.51 -15.31 -14.79
N GLY A 186 14.78 -14.00 -14.77
CA GLY A 186 16.04 -13.40 -15.28
C GLY A 186 16.20 -13.26 -16.80
N TYR A 187 15.13 -12.85 -17.51
CA TYR A 187 14.99 -12.65 -18.97
C TYR A 187 16.23 -12.85 -19.87
N PRO A 188 16.11 -13.73 -20.90
CA PRO A 188 16.40 -13.22 -22.24
C PRO A 188 15.53 -13.73 -23.41
N LYS A 189 14.39 -14.42 -23.19
CA LYS A 189 13.60 -14.95 -24.33
C LYS A 189 12.10 -14.71 -24.19
N THR A 190 11.69 -13.45 -24.22
CA THR A 190 10.30 -13.12 -24.51
C THR A 190 10.05 -13.32 -26.00
N LYS A 191 9.39 -14.43 -26.36
CA LYS A 191 8.95 -14.67 -27.73
C LYS A 191 7.48 -14.30 -27.88
N LEU A 192 7.16 -13.55 -28.93
CA LEU A 192 5.79 -13.37 -29.39
C LEU A 192 5.44 -14.54 -30.31
N ALA A 193 4.53 -15.40 -29.88
CA ALA A 193 3.97 -16.44 -30.71
C ALA A 193 2.71 -15.90 -31.37
N ILE A 194 2.68 -15.94 -32.70
CA ILE A 194 1.53 -15.57 -33.50
C ILE A 194 0.95 -16.83 -34.09
N VAL A 195 -0.32 -17.07 -33.77
CA VAL A 195 -1.04 -18.24 -34.25
C VAL A 195 -2.16 -17.75 -35.15
N ALA A 196 -2.00 -17.97 -36.45
CA ALA A 196 -3.03 -17.69 -37.44
C ALA A 196 -3.81 -18.97 -37.71
N ASP A 197 -5.07 -18.98 -37.31
CA ASP A 197 -6.02 -20.04 -37.60
C ASP A 197 -6.84 -19.66 -38.83
N THR A 198 -6.83 -20.52 -39.85
CA THR A 198 -7.58 -20.33 -41.08
C THR A 198 -8.49 -21.52 -41.29
N VAL A 199 -9.77 -21.24 -41.60
CA VAL A 199 -10.80 -22.27 -41.79
C VAL A 199 -10.36 -23.36 -42.79
N ASP A 200 -9.57 -22.97 -43.82
CA ASP A 200 -9.22 -23.86 -44.93
C ASP A 200 -7.77 -24.41 -44.90
N LYS A 201 -6.82 -23.76 -44.20
CA LYS A 201 -5.38 -24.13 -44.26
C LYS A 201 -4.79 -24.58 -42.91
N GLY A 202 -5.62 -24.70 -41.88
CA GLY A 202 -5.20 -25.11 -40.55
C GLY A 202 -4.37 -24.06 -39.80
N LEU A 203 -3.78 -24.49 -38.68
CA LEU A 203 -3.08 -23.64 -37.72
C LEU A 203 -1.66 -23.30 -38.19
N GLN A 204 -1.34 -22.01 -38.36
CA GLN A 204 0.02 -21.54 -38.61
C GLN A 204 0.58 -20.89 -37.36
N VAL A 205 1.68 -21.43 -36.81
CA VAL A 205 2.40 -20.86 -35.66
C VAL A 205 3.71 -20.23 -36.13
N LYS A 206 3.92 -18.96 -35.82
CA LYS A 206 5.16 -18.22 -36.06
C LYS A 206 5.68 -17.66 -34.75
N LEU A 207 6.99 -17.67 -34.55
CA LEU A 207 7.64 -17.16 -33.35
C LEU A 207 8.54 -15.98 -33.72
N PHE A 208 8.34 -14.86 -33.05
CA PHE A 208 9.14 -13.64 -33.22
C PHE A 208 9.93 -13.37 -31.94
N ASP A 209 11.22 -13.09 -32.08
CA ASP A 209 12.06 -12.67 -30.96
C ASP A 209 11.96 -11.15 -30.80
N ILE A 210 11.38 -10.73 -29.67
CA ILE A 210 11.18 -9.32 -29.32
C ILE A 210 12.02 -8.91 -28.10
N ALA A 211 12.76 -9.86 -27.51
CA ALA A 211 13.44 -9.67 -26.23
C ALA A 211 14.65 -8.72 -26.33
N ALA A 212 15.37 -8.75 -27.45
CA ALA A 212 16.53 -7.86 -27.67
C ALA A 212 16.11 -6.39 -27.76
N LYS A 213 14.92 -6.11 -28.34
CA LYS A 213 14.39 -4.75 -28.51
C LYS A 213 13.71 -4.22 -27.25
N SER A 214 13.07 -5.08 -26.46
CA SER A 214 12.29 -4.66 -25.28
C SER A 214 13.11 -4.22 -24.05
N LYS A 215 14.45 -4.31 -24.09
CA LYS A 215 15.29 -3.81 -22.98
C LYS A 215 15.34 -2.29 -22.90
N ILE A 216 15.03 -1.60 -24.01
CA ILE A 216 15.16 -0.14 -24.15
C ILE A 216 13.79 0.52 -24.41
N ILE A 217 12.85 -0.20 -25.06
CA ILE A 217 11.51 0.29 -25.40
C ILE A 217 10.42 -0.61 -24.80
N THR A 218 9.21 -0.07 -24.62
CA THR A 218 8.08 -0.83 -24.08
C THR A 218 7.68 -1.97 -25.02
N PHE A 219 7.12 -3.05 -24.45
CA PHE A 219 6.80 -4.27 -25.20
C PHE A 219 5.96 -4.00 -26.46
N GLU A 220 4.92 -3.17 -26.36
CA GLU A 220 4.06 -2.87 -27.50
C GLU A 220 4.80 -2.20 -28.66
N LEU A 221 5.84 -1.40 -28.39
CA LEU A 221 6.67 -0.78 -29.43
C LEU A 221 7.60 -1.80 -30.07
N ALA A 222 8.17 -2.72 -29.28
CA ALA A 222 8.91 -3.84 -29.84
C ALA A 222 8.01 -4.67 -30.79
N VAL A 223 6.73 -4.86 -30.46
CA VAL A 223 5.74 -5.46 -31.37
C VAL A 223 5.47 -4.59 -32.59
N MET A 224 5.35 -3.27 -32.42
CA MET A 224 5.17 -2.32 -33.53
C MET A 224 6.29 -2.46 -34.57
N ASP A 225 7.54 -2.54 -34.12
CA ASP A 225 8.72 -2.62 -34.99
C ASP A 225 8.74 -3.91 -35.82
N VAL A 226 8.26 -5.02 -35.26
CA VAL A 226 8.19 -6.32 -35.98
C VAL A 226 6.86 -6.52 -36.69
N THR A 227 5.89 -5.61 -36.54
CA THR A 227 4.56 -5.72 -37.15
C THR A 227 4.62 -5.83 -38.69
N PRO A 228 5.43 -5.03 -39.42
CA PRO A 228 5.60 -5.21 -40.86
C PRO A 228 6.02 -6.63 -41.25
N GLU A 229 7.01 -7.19 -40.56
CA GLU A 229 7.52 -8.55 -40.78
C GLU A 229 6.43 -9.60 -40.48
N ILE A 230 5.70 -9.43 -39.37
CA ILE A 230 4.56 -10.29 -38.99
C ILE A 230 3.53 -10.34 -40.12
N VAL A 231 3.10 -9.18 -40.63
CA VAL A 231 2.05 -9.11 -41.66
C VAL A 231 2.55 -9.67 -42.99
N SER A 232 3.79 -9.37 -43.38
CA SER A 232 4.44 -9.95 -44.55
C SER A 232 4.48 -11.48 -44.49
N GLN A 233 4.90 -12.09 -43.37
CA GLN A 233 4.93 -13.55 -43.24
C GLN A 233 3.54 -14.20 -43.24
N LEU A 234 2.50 -13.47 -42.79
CA LEU A 234 1.14 -13.99 -42.72
C LEU A 234 0.34 -13.85 -44.02
N PHE A 235 0.73 -12.93 -44.90
CA PHE A 235 -0.06 -12.54 -46.09
C PHE A 235 0.75 -12.37 -47.40
N GLY A 236 2.10 -12.39 -47.36
CA GLY A 236 3.00 -12.25 -48.51
C GLY A 236 3.74 -10.90 -48.58
N ASP A 237 4.91 -10.87 -49.27
CA ASP A 237 5.86 -9.74 -49.28
C ASP A 237 5.53 -8.60 -50.28
N ASN A 238 4.69 -8.84 -51.31
CA ASN A 238 4.46 -7.90 -52.42
C ASN A 238 3.29 -6.91 -52.21
N MET A 239 3.08 -6.40 -51.00
CA MET A 239 1.96 -5.49 -50.74
C MET A 239 2.44 -4.06 -50.51
N GLU A 240 2.21 -3.18 -51.50
CA GLU A 240 2.45 -1.75 -51.37
C GLU A 240 1.62 -1.17 -50.21
N ARG A 241 2.29 -0.49 -49.30
CA ARG A 241 1.64 0.23 -48.20
C ARG A 241 0.88 1.41 -48.80
N LYS A 242 -0.44 1.49 -48.59
CA LYS A 242 -1.19 2.70 -48.93
C LYS A 242 -0.53 3.89 -48.24
N SER A 243 -0.05 4.88 -49.01
CA SER A 243 0.54 6.08 -48.42
C SER A 243 -0.56 6.85 -47.70
N ASN A 244 -0.36 7.09 -46.40
CA ASN A 244 -1.28 7.92 -45.64
C ASN A 244 -1.05 9.37 -46.07
N LYS A 245 -2.11 10.05 -46.51
CA LYS A 245 -2.07 11.49 -46.78
C LYS A 245 -1.59 12.21 -45.51
N VAL A 246 -0.61 13.08 -45.72
CA VAL A 246 0.11 13.80 -44.67
C VAL A 246 -0.54 15.18 -44.55
N GLU A 247 -1.26 15.43 -43.46
CA GLU A 247 -1.81 16.77 -43.17
C GLU A 247 -0.82 17.60 -42.36
N HIS A 248 -0.51 18.80 -42.84
CA HIS A 248 0.11 19.88 -42.06
C HIS A 248 -0.99 20.74 -41.44
N PHE A 249 -0.81 21.14 -40.18
CA PHE A 249 -1.75 22.06 -39.52
C PHE A 249 -0.98 23.10 -38.71
N SER A 250 -1.44 24.35 -38.77
CA SER A 250 -0.77 25.51 -38.16
C SER A 250 -1.65 26.36 -37.25
N ILE A 251 -2.96 26.09 -37.15
CA ILE A 251 -3.89 26.92 -36.36
C ILE A 251 -4.00 26.37 -34.92
N PRO A 252 -3.92 27.20 -33.87
CA PRO A 252 -4.18 26.79 -32.50
C PRO A 252 -5.62 26.25 -32.33
N PRO A 253 -5.83 25.13 -31.64
CA PRO A 253 -7.17 24.56 -31.50
C PRO A 253 -8.04 25.44 -30.59
N ARG A 254 -9.28 25.71 -31.01
CA ARG A 254 -10.30 26.39 -30.17
C ARG A 254 -10.95 25.39 -29.21
N LEU A 255 -11.27 25.82 -27.99
CA LEU A 255 -12.18 25.09 -27.11
C LEU A 255 -13.60 25.27 -27.66
N PRO A 256 -14.34 24.21 -28.01
CA PRO A 256 -15.72 24.35 -28.47
C PRO A 256 -16.64 24.87 -27.36
N GLU A 257 -17.73 25.55 -27.72
CA GLU A 257 -18.67 26.11 -26.73
C GLU A 257 -19.39 25.00 -25.96
N THR A 258 -19.64 23.89 -26.64
CA THR A 258 -20.32 22.72 -26.11
C THR A 258 -19.47 21.46 -26.27
N ILE A 259 -19.71 20.45 -25.43
CA ILE A 259 -19.03 19.17 -25.57
C ILE A 259 -19.46 18.40 -26.82
N ILE A 260 -20.69 18.62 -27.32
CA ILE A 260 -21.24 17.91 -28.48
C ILE A 260 -20.52 18.28 -29.78
N GLU A 261 -20.05 19.52 -29.91
CA GLU A 261 -19.23 20.00 -31.04
C GLU A 261 -17.94 19.19 -31.24
N LEU A 262 -17.44 18.48 -30.21
CA LEU A 262 -16.28 17.59 -30.37
C LEU A 262 -16.56 16.44 -31.35
N ALA A 263 -17.82 16.02 -31.46
CA ALA A 263 -18.28 14.93 -32.30
C ALA A 263 -18.89 15.39 -33.64
N GLU A 264 -18.98 16.70 -33.89
CA GLU A 264 -19.69 17.27 -35.03
C GLU A 264 -18.75 17.85 -36.10
N GLY A 265 -19.12 17.65 -37.37
CA GLY A 265 -18.34 18.11 -38.53
C GLY A 265 -17.10 17.25 -38.82
N GLU A 266 -16.55 17.43 -40.01
CA GLU A 266 -15.27 16.80 -40.35
C GLU A 266 -14.12 17.49 -39.60
N LYS A 267 -13.23 16.69 -39.01
CA LYS A 267 -12.05 17.16 -38.27
C LYS A 267 -10.81 16.46 -38.80
N SER A 268 -9.70 17.20 -38.85
CA SER A 268 -8.38 16.63 -39.14
C SER A 268 -8.01 15.55 -38.12
N PRO A 269 -7.14 14.58 -38.47
CA PRO A 269 -6.65 13.58 -37.52
C PRO A 269 -5.98 14.21 -36.29
N LEU A 270 -5.31 15.36 -36.46
CA LEU A 270 -4.73 16.12 -35.35
C LEU A 270 -5.81 16.63 -34.39
N GLN A 271 -6.88 17.25 -34.90
CA GLN A 271 -7.97 17.74 -34.07
C GLN A 271 -8.72 16.58 -33.39
N GLN A 272 -8.86 15.44 -34.07
CA GLN A 272 -9.41 14.23 -33.47
C GLN A 272 -8.56 13.72 -32.30
N ALA A 273 -7.22 13.70 -32.45
CA ALA A 273 -6.31 13.34 -31.36
C ALA A 273 -6.48 14.26 -30.15
N ILE A 274 -6.55 15.58 -30.39
CA ILE A 274 -6.75 16.59 -29.33
C ILE A 274 -8.08 16.36 -28.61
N ASN A 275 -9.18 16.19 -29.35
CA ASN A 275 -10.51 15.97 -28.76
C ASN A 275 -10.54 14.66 -27.94
N LEU A 276 -9.93 13.58 -28.44
CA LEU A 276 -9.81 12.32 -27.70
C LEU A 276 -9.01 12.50 -26.41
N GLN A 277 -7.89 13.24 -26.44
CA GLN A 277 -7.11 13.48 -25.23
C GLN A 277 -7.89 14.33 -24.21
N LEU A 278 -8.63 15.35 -24.64
CA LEU A 278 -9.52 16.11 -23.76
C LEU A 278 -10.55 15.20 -23.09
N LEU A 279 -11.26 14.36 -23.86
CA LEU A 279 -12.21 13.39 -23.31
C LEU A 279 -11.53 12.45 -22.31
N GLY A 280 -10.35 11.91 -22.65
CA GLY A 280 -9.56 11.07 -21.75
C GLY A 280 -9.15 11.78 -20.47
N MET A 281 -8.88 13.09 -20.52
CA MET A 281 -8.57 13.89 -19.33
C MET A 281 -9.79 14.17 -18.48
N LEU A 282 -11.00 14.23 -19.05
CA LEU A 282 -12.26 14.43 -18.33
C LEU A 282 -12.81 13.15 -17.70
N VAL A 283 -12.38 11.97 -18.18
CA VAL A 283 -12.73 10.70 -17.54
C VAL A 283 -12.19 10.67 -16.10
N PRO A 284 -13.03 10.31 -15.11
CA PRO A 284 -12.62 10.17 -13.73
C PRO A 284 -11.36 9.31 -13.57
N LYS A 285 -10.44 9.73 -12.70
CA LYS A 285 -9.12 9.08 -12.49
C LYS A 285 -9.21 7.59 -12.12
N ASN A 286 -10.24 7.20 -11.39
CA ASN A 286 -10.54 5.81 -11.00
C ASN A 286 -11.17 4.97 -12.13
N SER A 287 -11.54 5.58 -13.26
CA SER A 287 -12.07 4.88 -14.44
C SER A 287 -10.98 4.65 -15.48
N ARG A 288 -9.89 3.98 -15.07
CA ARG A 288 -8.65 3.86 -15.86
C ARG A 288 -8.85 3.26 -17.25
N TYR A 289 -9.79 2.32 -17.39
CA TYR A 289 -10.07 1.64 -18.67
C TYR A 289 -10.52 2.61 -19.76
N GLU A 290 -11.56 3.40 -19.49
CA GLU A 290 -12.13 4.34 -20.46
C GLU A 290 -11.16 5.48 -20.76
N ARG A 291 -10.49 6.00 -19.72
CA ARG A 291 -9.43 7.00 -19.86
C ARG A 291 -8.33 6.52 -20.80
N ARG A 292 -7.76 5.34 -20.56
CA ARG A 292 -6.72 4.74 -21.41
C ARG A 292 -7.22 4.57 -22.84
N ARG A 293 -8.45 4.12 -23.06
CA ARG A 293 -8.99 3.93 -24.41
C ARG A 293 -8.96 5.22 -25.24
N PHE A 294 -9.34 6.36 -24.67
CA PHE A 294 -9.28 7.64 -25.37
C PHE A 294 -7.85 8.02 -25.77
N PHE A 295 -6.88 7.85 -24.86
CA PHE A 295 -5.47 8.10 -25.19
C PHE A 295 -4.92 7.11 -26.22
N GLU A 296 -5.27 5.84 -26.15
CA GLU A 296 -4.86 4.86 -27.14
C GLU A 296 -5.43 5.21 -28.53
N ARG A 297 -6.69 5.64 -28.63
CA ARG A 297 -7.29 6.10 -29.89
C ARG A 297 -6.65 7.38 -30.39
N SER A 298 -6.21 8.28 -29.49
CA SER A 298 -5.49 9.49 -29.88
C SER A 298 -4.17 9.16 -30.58
N LEU A 299 -3.46 8.11 -30.14
CA LEU A 299 -2.26 7.63 -30.84
C LEU A 299 -2.58 7.10 -32.24
N ILE A 300 -3.73 6.46 -32.44
CA ILE A 300 -4.17 6.02 -33.76
C ILE A 300 -4.43 7.23 -34.66
N ALA A 301 -5.11 8.26 -34.15
CA ALA A 301 -5.34 9.50 -34.90
C ALA A 301 -4.02 10.19 -35.28
N LEU A 302 -3.04 10.22 -34.37
CA LEU A 302 -1.73 10.82 -34.60
C LEU A 302 -0.91 10.11 -35.68
N ARG A 303 -1.13 8.82 -35.96
CA ARG A 303 -0.45 8.10 -37.06
C ARG A 303 -0.77 8.63 -38.45
N SER A 304 -1.87 9.37 -38.59
CA SER A 304 -2.26 10.04 -39.83
C SER A 304 -1.81 11.51 -39.87
N VAL A 305 -1.02 11.96 -38.90
CA VAL A 305 -0.49 13.33 -38.81
C VAL A 305 0.97 13.34 -39.25
N ASN A 306 1.42 14.41 -39.92
CA ASN A 306 2.85 14.59 -40.22
C ASN A 306 3.66 14.67 -38.91
N PRO A 307 4.72 13.85 -38.72
CA PRO A 307 5.66 14.00 -37.61
C PRO A 307 6.29 15.40 -37.49
N ASP A 308 6.39 16.15 -38.59
CA ASP A 308 6.91 17.53 -38.61
C ASP A 308 5.89 18.57 -38.12
N SER A 309 4.65 18.17 -37.84
CA SER A 309 3.64 19.04 -37.24
C SER A 309 4.08 19.47 -35.83
N SER A 310 3.98 20.77 -35.53
CA SER A 310 4.45 21.34 -34.27
C SER A 310 3.81 20.73 -33.02
N ALA A 311 2.59 20.18 -33.14
CA ALA A 311 1.88 19.54 -32.04
C ALA A 311 2.09 18.01 -31.96
N TYR A 312 2.74 17.39 -32.95
CA TYR A 312 2.86 15.92 -33.03
C TYR A 312 3.61 15.33 -31.83
N ASN A 313 4.81 15.82 -31.53
CA ASN A 313 5.63 15.32 -30.42
C ASN A 313 4.93 15.56 -29.06
N TYR A 314 4.37 16.76 -28.88
CA TYR A 314 3.61 17.13 -27.69
C TYR A 314 2.44 16.16 -27.41
N LEU A 315 1.55 15.97 -28.39
CA LEU A 315 0.36 15.13 -28.21
C LEU A 315 0.71 13.64 -28.11
N THR A 316 1.71 13.19 -28.87
CA THR A 316 2.18 11.79 -28.79
C THR A 316 2.82 11.52 -27.42
N SER A 317 3.63 12.45 -26.91
CA SER A 317 4.22 12.39 -25.57
C SER A 317 3.14 12.32 -24.49
N ARG A 318 2.14 13.22 -24.53
CA ARG A 318 1.03 13.21 -23.56
C ARG A 318 0.29 11.89 -23.59
N ALA A 319 -0.03 11.36 -24.77
CA ALA A 319 -0.72 10.09 -24.88
C ALA A 319 0.10 8.94 -24.26
N TYR A 320 1.39 8.84 -24.57
CA TYR A 320 2.26 7.87 -23.90
C TYR A 320 2.29 8.03 -22.39
N PHE A 321 2.36 9.25 -21.89
CA PHE A 321 2.37 9.52 -20.46
C PHE A 321 1.09 9.05 -19.77
N TYR A 322 -0.09 9.37 -20.31
CA TYR A 322 -1.38 8.93 -19.77
C TYR A 322 -1.66 7.43 -19.97
N LEU A 323 -0.86 6.77 -20.81
CA LEU A 323 -0.76 5.32 -20.92
C LEU A 323 0.34 4.73 -20.02
N TYR A 324 0.82 5.51 -19.06
CA TYR A 324 1.83 5.12 -18.06
C TYR A 324 3.18 4.75 -18.69
N ARG A 325 3.51 5.28 -19.88
CA ARG A 325 4.79 5.05 -20.59
C ARG A 325 5.73 6.24 -20.46
N ARG A 326 6.00 6.67 -19.23
CA ARG A 326 6.81 7.86 -18.93
C ARG A 326 8.15 7.93 -19.69
N PRO A 327 9.01 6.89 -19.73
CA PRO A 327 10.26 6.96 -20.49
C PRO A 327 10.04 7.24 -21.98
N MET A 328 9.00 6.65 -22.57
CA MET A 328 8.63 6.89 -23.97
C MET A 328 8.08 8.30 -24.15
N ALA A 329 7.26 8.79 -23.22
CA ALA A 329 6.74 10.16 -23.27
C ALA A 329 7.89 11.18 -23.28
N LEU A 330 8.91 11.02 -22.43
CA LEU A 330 10.09 11.88 -22.41
C LEU A 330 10.88 11.78 -23.72
N LYS A 331 11.13 10.56 -24.20
CA LYS A 331 11.85 10.32 -25.47
C LYS A 331 11.13 10.98 -26.65
N GLN A 332 9.81 10.84 -26.73
CA GLN A 332 8.98 11.42 -27.80
C GLN A 332 8.96 12.95 -27.75
N LEU A 333 8.97 13.54 -26.56
CA LEU A 333 8.96 14.98 -26.38
C LEU A 333 10.30 15.62 -26.78
N GLY A 334 11.41 14.94 -26.48
CA GLY A 334 12.76 15.47 -26.70
C GLY A 334 13.00 16.74 -25.89
N GLU A 335 13.75 17.68 -26.46
CA GLU A 335 13.96 19.01 -25.88
C GLU A 335 12.72 19.90 -26.12
N PRO A 336 11.99 20.31 -25.06
CA PRO A 336 10.72 21.03 -25.23
C PRO A 336 10.94 22.47 -25.72
N LYS A 337 10.30 22.83 -26.83
CA LYS A 337 10.48 24.12 -27.50
C LYS A 337 9.36 25.12 -27.15
N THR A 338 8.12 24.65 -27.13
CA THR A 338 6.92 25.47 -26.86
C THR A 338 6.58 25.55 -25.37
N HIS A 339 5.71 26.49 -24.97
CA HIS A 339 5.23 26.58 -23.59
C HIS A 339 4.44 25.34 -23.18
N GLU A 340 3.66 24.78 -24.11
CA GLU A 340 2.89 23.56 -23.95
C GLU A 340 3.79 22.35 -23.72
N GLU A 341 4.85 22.20 -24.52
CA GLU A 341 5.84 21.13 -24.35
C GLU A 341 6.59 21.27 -23.02
N LYS A 342 6.98 22.50 -22.65
CA LYS A 342 7.67 22.75 -21.36
C LYS A 342 6.76 22.46 -20.17
N ALA A 343 5.48 22.83 -20.26
CA ALA A 343 4.47 22.50 -19.25
C ALA A 343 4.32 20.97 -19.12
N LEU A 344 4.13 20.26 -20.22
CA LEU A 344 4.01 18.79 -20.19
C LEU A 344 5.29 18.13 -19.67
N HIS A 345 6.47 18.60 -20.07
CA HIS A 345 7.75 18.11 -19.56
C HIS A 345 7.85 18.29 -18.04
N ALA A 346 7.51 19.48 -17.53
CA ALA A 346 7.47 19.77 -16.10
C ALA A 346 6.47 18.85 -15.37
N TYR A 347 5.28 18.64 -15.93
CA TYR A 347 4.31 17.68 -15.40
C TYR A 347 4.89 16.26 -15.35
N ILE A 348 5.43 15.72 -16.44
CA ILE A 348 6.05 14.38 -16.50
C ILE A 348 7.20 14.23 -15.48
N LYS A 349 7.91 15.31 -15.17
CA LYS A 349 8.98 15.35 -14.15
C LYS A 349 8.48 15.57 -12.71
N GLY A 350 7.19 15.86 -12.51
CA GLY A 350 6.64 16.21 -11.20
C GLY A 350 7.12 17.58 -10.72
N ASN A 351 7.37 18.54 -11.62
CA ASN A 351 7.86 19.87 -11.27
C ASN A 351 6.70 20.86 -11.21
N TYR A 352 6.09 21.00 -10.03
CA TYR A 352 4.95 21.89 -9.85
C TYR A 352 5.25 23.38 -10.14
N PRO A 353 6.34 23.98 -9.60
CA PRO A 353 6.61 25.41 -9.85
C PRO A 353 6.83 25.73 -11.33
N GLU A 354 7.55 24.87 -12.04
CA GLU A 354 7.82 25.02 -13.47
C GLU A 354 6.55 24.82 -14.29
N LEU A 355 5.74 23.81 -13.96
CA LEU A 355 4.44 23.58 -14.60
C LEU A 355 3.51 24.78 -14.42
N LYS A 356 3.45 25.37 -13.22
CA LYS A 356 2.65 26.57 -12.96
C LYS A 356 3.11 27.75 -13.80
N LEU A 357 4.42 28.01 -13.83
CA LEU A 357 5.01 29.09 -14.63
C LEU A 357 4.75 28.92 -16.13
N MET A 358 4.83 27.70 -16.65
CA MET A 358 4.58 27.43 -18.07
C MET A 358 3.08 27.47 -18.40
N TYR A 359 2.22 26.96 -17.51
CA TYR A 359 0.77 27.01 -17.63
C TYR A 359 0.25 28.43 -17.87
N GLU A 360 0.77 29.42 -17.15
CA GLU A 360 0.37 30.83 -17.28
C GLU A 360 0.65 31.36 -18.69
N LYS A 361 1.73 30.90 -19.33
CA LYS A 361 2.22 31.30 -20.66
C LYS A 361 1.56 30.55 -21.83
N ILE A 362 0.72 29.56 -21.56
CA ILE A 362 -0.03 28.87 -22.62
C ILE A 362 -1.15 29.80 -23.12
N GLU A 363 -1.13 30.07 -24.42
CA GLU A 363 -2.08 30.96 -25.09
C GLU A 363 -3.32 30.22 -25.60
N SER A 364 -3.17 28.97 -26.09
CA SER A 364 -4.32 28.16 -26.55
C SER A 364 -5.27 27.86 -25.39
N PRO A 365 -6.56 28.29 -25.42
CA PRO A 365 -7.50 28.03 -24.34
C PRO A 365 -7.70 26.54 -24.06
N LEU A 366 -7.70 25.72 -25.10
CA LEU A 366 -7.88 24.27 -24.98
C LEU A 366 -6.65 23.61 -24.33
N PHE A 367 -5.43 23.91 -24.79
CA PHE A 367 -4.23 23.37 -24.16
C PHE A 367 -4.02 23.93 -22.75
N LYS A 368 -4.46 25.16 -22.49
CA LYS A 368 -4.47 25.75 -21.15
C LYS A 368 -5.41 24.99 -20.21
N LEU A 369 -6.59 24.59 -20.67
CA LEU A 369 -7.49 23.72 -19.90
C LEU A 369 -6.88 22.34 -19.62
N MET A 370 -6.22 21.72 -20.60
CA MET A 370 -5.54 20.45 -20.39
C MET A 370 -4.39 20.58 -19.37
N ALA A 371 -3.54 21.60 -19.52
CA ALA A 371 -2.46 21.90 -18.58
C ALA A 371 -2.98 22.26 -17.18
N TYR A 372 -4.15 22.90 -17.09
CA TYR A 372 -4.82 23.15 -15.81
C TYR A 372 -5.19 21.85 -15.08
N PHE A 373 -5.73 20.84 -15.79
CA PHE A 373 -5.99 19.55 -15.17
C PHE A 373 -4.70 18.86 -14.71
N GLU A 374 -3.62 18.97 -15.47
CA GLU A 374 -2.29 18.44 -15.12
C GLU A 374 -1.74 19.13 -13.86
N LEU A 375 -1.79 20.46 -13.82
CA LEU A 375 -1.37 21.29 -12.69
C LEU A 375 -2.20 21.02 -11.43
N SER A 376 -3.53 20.94 -11.56
CA SER A 376 -4.43 20.62 -10.45
C SER A 376 -4.15 19.23 -9.88
N ASN A 377 -3.96 18.20 -10.72
CA ASN A 377 -3.61 16.86 -10.22
C ASN A 377 -2.28 16.87 -9.46
N LEU A 378 -1.27 17.55 -9.99
CA LEU A 378 0.05 17.59 -9.38
C LEU A 378 0.00 18.35 -8.05
N GLY A 379 -0.72 19.48 -8.01
CA GLY A 379 -0.94 20.27 -6.80
C GLY A 379 -1.65 19.48 -5.71
N GLU A 380 -2.71 18.76 -6.06
CA GLU A 380 -3.46 17.93 -5.12
C GLU A 380 -2.58 16.81 -4.53
N VAL A 381 -1.80 16.10 -5.36
CA VAL A 381 -0.87 15.07 -4.87
C VAL A 381 0.23 15.68 -3.99
N TYR A 382 0.63 16.93 -4.26
CA TYR A 382 1.67 17.63 -3.51
C TYR A 382 1.10 18.38 -2.29
N LEU A 383 -0.21 18.25 -2.02
CA LEU A 383 -0.92 18.93 -0.93
C LEU A 383 -0.82 20.46 -1.00
N ILE A 384 -0.80 21.00 -2.22
CA ILE A 384 -0.80 22.44 -2.46
C ILE A 384 -2.24 22.94 -2.36
N THR A 385 -2.47 23.82 -1.39
CA THR A 385 -3.81 24.32 -1.01
C THR A 385 -4.22 25.58 -1.77
N GLU A 386 -3.39 26.05 -2.70
CA GLU A 386 -3.72 27.17 -3.57
C GLU A 386 -4.90 26.80 -4.47
N GLU A 387 -6.04 27.47 -4.29
CA GLU A 387 -7.17 27.33 -5.20
C GLU A 387 -6.80 27.97 -6.54
N LEU A 388 -6.63 27.13 -7.55
CA LEU A 388 -6.40 27.59 -8.91
C LEU A 388 -7.76 27.91 -9.54
N PRO A 389 -8.01 29.15 -9.98
CA PRO A 389 -9.24 29.44 -10.70
C PRO A 389 -9.26 28.68 -12.02
N LEU A 390 -10.45 28.27 -12.45
CA LEU A 390 -10.65 27.74 -13.79
C LEU A 390 -10.19 28.78 -14.83
N PRO A 391 -9.52 28.37 -15.92
CA PRO A 391 -9.14 29.28 -17.00
C PRO A 391 -10.31 30.15 -17.49
N ILE A 392 -10.07 31.46 -17.65
CA ILE A 392 -11.05 32.41 -18.19
C ILE A 392 -11.46 31.96 -19.60
N GLY A 393 -12.76 32.00 -19.90
CA GLY A 393 -13.31 31.61 -21.21
C GLY A 393 -13.78 30.16 -21.31
N ILE A 394 -13.71 29.38 -20.23
CA ILE A 394 -14.43 28.10 -20.14
C ILE A 394 -15.92 28.41 -20.09
N ALA A 395 -16.64 28.11 -21.18
CA ALA A 395 -18.08 28.28 -21.23
C ALA A 395 -18.75 27.54 -20.06
N ASN A 396 -19.83 28.10 -19.50
CA ASN A 396 -20.57 27.52 -18.37
C ASN A 396 -20.89 26.03 -18.55
N LYS A 397 -21.04 25.57 -19.80
CA LYS A 397 -21.34 24.18 -20.18
C LYS A 397 -20.22 23.16 -19.91
N TRP A 398 -18.97 23.59 -19.68
CA TRP A 398 -17.84 22.72 -19.33
C TRP A 398 -17.55 22.67 -17.83
N MET A 399 -18.12 23.61 -17.06
CA MET A 399 -17.72 23.88 -15.68
C MET A 399 -17.89 22.66 -14.77
N GLU A 400 -19.03 21.98 -14.82
CA GLU A 400 -19.30 20.82 -13.95
C GLU A 400 -18.33 19.66 -14.21
N LEU A 401 -17.98 19.38 -15.48
CA LEU A 401 -17.01 18.35 -15.83
C LEU A 401 -15.60 18.75 -15.36
N ALA A 402 -15.21 20.00 -15.58
CA ALA A 402 -13.91 20.50 -15.17
C ALA A 402 -13.73 20.47 -13.64
N VAL A 403 -14.73 20.99 -12.89
CA VAL A 403 -14.74 20.96 -11.41
C VAL A 403 -14.72 19.52 -10.91
N SER A 404 -15.57 18.66 -11.47
CA SER A 404 -15.62 17.26 -11.07
C SER A 404 -14.28 16.58 -11.25
N ARG A 405 -13.61 16.86 -12.38
CA ARG A 405 -12.31 16.31 -12.71
C ARG A 405 -11.21 16.79 -11.77
N THR A 406 -11.18 18.07 -11.41
CA THR A 406 -10.19 18.61 -10.46
C THR A 406 -10.38 18.15 -9.02
N ARG A 407 -11.54 17.58 -8.70
CA ARG A 407 -11.88 17.06 -7.36
C ARG A 407 -11.92 15.53 -7.34
N ASP A 408 -11.15 14.89 -8.22
CA ASP A 408 -11.11 13.44 -8.35
C ASP A 408 -10.48 12.75 -7.14
N ASN A 409 -9.51 13.36 -6.45
CA ASN A 409 -8.93 12.79 -5.22
C ASN A 409 -9.52 13.39 -3.93
N ASP A 410 -10.45 14.35 -4.03
CA ASP A 410 -11.23 14.84 -2.90
C ASP A 410 -12.24 13.78 -2.46
N ILE A 411 -11.88 13.02 -1.42
CA ILE A 411 -12.70 11.96 -0.85
C ILE A 411 -14.04 12.45 -0.26
N TRP A 412 -14.18 13.76 -0.02
CA TRP A 412 -15.43 14.37 0.46
C TRP A 412 -16.35 14.81 -0.69
N TYR A 413 -15.79 14.99 -1.88
CA TYR A 413 -16.53 15.41 -3.06
C TYR A 413 -17.22 14.22 -3.74
N ALA A 414 -18.55 14.20 -3.59
CA ALA A 414 -19.42 13.20 -4.20
C ALA A 414 -20.61 13.94 -4.81
N PRO A 415 -20.46 14.51 -6.02
CA PRO A 415 -21.47 15.36 -6.62
C PRO A 415 -22.70 14.55 -7.02
N ASP A 416 -23.82 15.25 -7.18
CA ASP A 416 -25.04 14.65 -7.66
C ASP A 416 -25.05 14.56 -9.20
N ASN A 417 -25.53 13.43 -9.71
CA ASN A 417 -25.60 13.17 -11.13
C ASN A 417 -26.52 14.15 -11.88
N THR A 418 -27.55 14.71 -11.24
CA THR A 418 -28.48 15.68 -11.85
C THR A 418 -27.80 16.92 -12.44
N ARG A 419 -26.63 17.33 -11.91
CA ARG A 419 -25.88 18.50 -12.42
C ARG A 419 -25.32 18.27 -13.82
N PHE A 420 -24.95 17.03 -14.13
CA PHE A 420 -24.34 16.66 -15.41
C PHE A 420 -25.37 16.53 -16.54
N PHE A 421 -26.65 16.25 -16.22
CA PHE A 421 -27.73 16.20 -17.23
C PHE A 421 -27.96 17.55 -17.91
N ARG A 422 -27.82 18.67 -17.18
CA ARG A 422 -27.98 20.01 -17.75
C ARG A 422 -26.98 20.31 -18.88
N ASN A 423 -25.79 19.69 -18.84
CA ASN A 423 -24.81 19.86 -19.90
C ASN A 423 -25.13 19.04 -21.16
N LEU A 424 -26.08 18.11 -21.07
CA LEU A 424 -26.56 17.27 -22.16
C LEU A 424 -27.90 17.74 -22.73
N GLU A 425 -28.52 18.77 -22.15
CA GLU A 425 -29.85 19.24 -22.55
C GLU A 425 -29.85 19.64 -24.04
N GLY A 426 -30.74 19.02 -24.82
CA GLY A 426 -30.87 19.21 -26.27
C GLY A 426 -29.84 18.43 -27.12
N ALA A 427 -28.83 17.80 -26.51
CA ALA A 427 -27.83 17.00 -27.22
C ALA A 427 -28.24 15.53 -27.37
N PHE A 428 -29.02 15.00 -26.43
CA PHE A 428 -29.50 13.63 -26.42
C PHE A 428 -30.97 13.56 -25.93
N PRO A 429 -31.95 13.36 -26.84
CA PRO A 429 -33.37 13.33 -26.48
C PRO A 429 -33.71 12.31 -25.39
N GLU A 430 -33.02 11.17 -25.36
CA GLU A 430 -33.22 10.13 -24.34
C GLU A 430 -32.88 10.61 -22.93
N PHE A 431 -31.89 11.50 -22.81
CA PHE A 431 -31.49 12.11 -21.54
C PHE A 431 -32.48 13.21 -21.16
N ASP A 432 -32.97 13.99 -22.13
CA ASP A 432 -33.90 15.09 -21.92
C ASP A 432 -35.27 14.62 -21.44
N ILE A 433 -35.80 13.54 -22.05
CA ILE A 433 -37.08 12.93 -21.67
C ILE A 433 -36.99 12.42 -20.23
N LEU A 434 -35.96 11.62 -19.91
CA LEU A 434 -35.79 11.09 -18.56
C LEU A 434 -35.56 12.20 -17.52
N TYR A 435 -34.79 13.24 -17.85
CA TYR A 435 -34.58 14.38 -16.98
C TYR A 435 -35.87 15.17 -16.74
N THR A 436 -36.64 15.45 -17.79
CA THR A 436 -37.89 16.21 -17.69
C THR A 436 -38.95 15.41 -16.93
N ASP A 437 -39.17 14.15 -17.30
CA ASP A 437 -40.22 13.30 -16.74
C ASP A 437 -39.96 12.95 -15.28
N GLN A 438 -38.70 12.66 -14.91
CA GLN A 438 -38.38 12.17 -13.57
C GLN A 438 -37.83 13.24 -12.63
N ILE A 439 -37.05 14.21 -13.11
CA ILE A 439 -36.40 15.19 -12.23
C ILE A 439 -37.22 16.47 -12.12
N LYS A 440 -37.63 17.10 -13.23
CA LYS A 440 -38.44 18.34 -13.17
C LYS A 440 -39.80 18.08 -12.49
N SER A 441 -40.48 16.98 -12.82
CA SER A 441 -41.75 16.58 -12.20
C SER A 441 -41.63 16.31 -10.69
N LYS A 442 -40.53 15.67 -10.24
CA LYS A 442 -40.32 15.35 -8.81
C LYS A 442 -39.79 16.53 -8.00
N ALA A 443 -39.01 17.41 -8.63
CA ALA A 443 -38.61 18.69 -8.05
C ALA A 443 -39.84 19.57 -7.77
N ALA A 444 -40.80 19.62 -8.72
CA ALA A 444 -42.01 20.42 -8.60
C ALA A 444 -42.90 20.02 -7.40
N ILE A 445 -42.83 18.77 -6.93
CA ILE A 445 -43.59 18.28 -5.76
C ILE A 445 -42.77 18.20 -4.46
N GLY A 446 -41.52 18.69 -4.44
CA GLY A 446 -40.68 18.73 -3.24
C GLY A 446 -40.10 17.38 -2.77
N ASP A 447 -40.25 16.31 -3.55
CA ASP A 447 -39.92 14.93 -3.13
C ASP A 447 -38.49 14.48 -3.49
N ILE A 448 -37.67 15.39 -4.05
CA ILE A 448 -36.34 15.07 -4.59
C ILE A 448 -35.42 14.38 -3.56
N ARG A 449 -35.53 14.73 -2.28
CA ARG A 449 -34.64 14.18 -1.23
C ARG A 449 -34.90 12.71 -0.93
N LYS A 450 -36.15 12.23 -1.05
CA LYS A 450 -36.48 10.81 -0.84
C LYS A 450 -36.12 9.94 -2.06
N TYR A 451 -35.88 10.57 -3.22
CA TYR A 451 -35.61 9.88 -4.49
C TYR A 451 -34.14 9.92 -4.94
N ASN A 452 -33.26 10.58 -4.18
CA ASN A 452 -31.87 10.85 -4.57
C ASN A 452 -31.10 9.61 -5.07
N TYR A 453 -31.30 8.43 -4.48
CA TYR A 453 -30.55 7.23 -4.90
C TYR A 453 -30.98 6.69 -6.27
N LYS A 454 -32.26 6.83 -6.64
CA LYS A 454 -32.74 6.41 -7.97
C LYS A 454 -32.27 7.37 -9.05
N LEU A 455 -32.05 8.65 -8.71
CA LEU A 455 -31.51 9.64 -9.66
C LEU A 455 -30.08 9.30 -10.08
N ASP A 456 -29.29 8.72 -9.17
CA ASP A 456 -27.90 8.33 -9.45
C ASP A 456 -27.80 7.24 -10.51
N THR A 457 -28.82 6.37 -10.63
CA THR A 457 -28.83 5.28 -11.61
C THR A 457 -29.43 5.66 -12.97
N ILE A 458 -30.07 6.84 -13.10
CA ILE A 458 -30.73 7.25 -14.36
C ILE A 458 -29.75 7.34 -15.52
N PHE A 459 -28.50 7.73 -15.28
CA PHE A 459 -27.48 7.80 -16.33
C PHE A 459 -27.30 6.48 -17.06
N GLU A 460 -27.40 5.36 -16.35
CA GLU A 460 -27.28 4.06 -16.97
C GLU A 460 -28.49 3.76 -17.85
N THR A 461 -29.70 4.03 -17.37
CA THR A 461 -30.92 3.86 -18.16
C THR A 461 -30.92 4.74 -19.39
N ALA A 462 -30.56 6.02 -19.26
CA ALA A 462 -30.46 6.97 -20.37
C ALA A 462 -29.41 6.53 -21.40
N PHE A 463 -28.24 6.09 -20.93
CA PHE A 463 -27.20 5.55 -21.80
C PHE A 463 -27.67 4.31 -22.56
N LEU A 464 -28.30 3.35 -21.89
CA LEU A 464 -28.81 2.14 -22.54
C LEU A 464 -29.92 2.46 -23.57
N ASN A 465 -30.80 3.41 -23.26
CA ASN A 465 -31.82 3.88 -24.21
C ASN A 465 -31.19 4.53 -25.43
N TYR A 466 -30.20 5.43 -25.22
CA TYR A 466 -29.45 6.04 -26.31
C TYR A 466 -28.78 4.98 -27.20
N VAL A 467 -28.14 3.97 -26.60
CA VAL A 467 -27.50 2.91 -27.37
C VAL A 467 -28.51 2.08 -28.16
N ASN A 468 -29.64 1.70 -27.55
CA ASN A 468 -30.69 0.93 -28.21
C ASN A 468 -31.35 1.71 -29.37
N ASN A 469 -31.49 3.02 -29.25
CA ASN A 469 -32.09 3.85 -30.29
C ASN A 469 -31.14 4.17 -31.46
N ASN A 470 -29.83 3.95 -31.29
CA ASN A 470 -28.81 4.38 -32.25
C ASN A 470 -27.91 3.24 -32.75
N GLU A 471 -28.33 1.97 -32.58
CA GLU A 471 -27.52 0.76 -32.81
C GLU A 471 -26.73 0.74 -34.12
N GLU A 472 -27.39 1.06 -35.24
CA GLU A 472 -26.78 1.03 -36.58
C GLU A 472 -25.60 1.99 -36.70
N SER A 473 -25.70 3.17 -36.08
CA SER A 473 -24.67 4.20 -36.14
C SER A 473 -23.46 3.88 -35.26
N LEU A 474 -23.66 3.13 -34.15
CA LEU A 474 -22.66 2.95 -33.10
C LEU A 474 -21.59 1.92 -33.42
N CYS A 475 -21.90 0.94 -34.28
CA CYS A 475 -21.01 -0.19 -34.58
C CYS A 475 -19.69 0.20 -35.26
N CYS A 476 -19.68 1.31 -36.01
CA CYS A 476 -18.53 1.77 -36.77
C CYS A 476 -17.58 2.70 -36.01
N TYR A 477 -17.96 3.17 -34.80
CA TYR A 477 -17.14 4.09 -34.00
C TYR A 477 -16.24 3.39 -32.99
N GLN A 478 -16.52 2.12 -32.66
CA GLN A 478 -15.76 1.35 -31.68
C GLN A 478 -14.40 0.90 -32.24
N GLY A 479 -13.41 1.79 -32.13
CA GLY A 479 -12.05 1.62 -32.67
C GLY A 479 -11.66 2.64 -33.74
N SER A 480 -12.55 3.61 -34.02
CA SER A 480 -12.27 4.74 -34.89
C SER A 480 -11.32 5.75 -34.22
N SER A 481 -10.43 6.37 -35.00
CA SER A 481 -9.67 7.54 -34.57
C SER A 481 -10.53 8.81 -34.46
N LYS A 482 -11.80 8.78 -34.91
CA LYS A 482 -12.75 9.90 -34.82
C LYS A 482 -13.57 9.87 -33.53
N VAL A 483 -13.77 11.03 -32.92
CA VAL A 483 -14.73 11.27 -31.83
C VAL A 483 -16.16 11.21 -32.35
N SER A 484 -17.06 10.65 -31.55
CA SER A 484 -18.47 10.47 -31.87
C SER A 484 -19.38 10.85 -30.71
N LYS A 485 -20.68 11.00 -30.96
CA LYS A 485 -21.67 11.26 -29.89
C LYS A 485 -21.71 10.13 -28.85
N TYR A 486 -21.39 8.91 -29.25
CA TYR A 486 -21.20 7.76 -28.35
C TYR A 486 -20.11 7.98 -27.32
N ASP A 487 -18.98 8.58 -27.73
CA ASP A 487 -17.85 8.83 -26.84
C ASP A 487 -18.21 9.81 -25.73
N ILE A 488 -19.05 10.80 -26.07
CA ILE A 488 -19.59 11.76 -25.13
C ILE A 488 -20.58 11.08 -24.18
N ALA A 489 -21.54 10.31 -24.69
CA ALA A 489 -22.47 9.54 -23.86
C ALA A 489 -21.73 8.58 -22.90
N LEU A 490 -20.67 7.93 -23.37
CA LEU A 490 -19.83 7.03 -22.58
C LEU A 490 -19.03 7.75 -21.50
N LEU A 491 -18.50 8.96 -21.78
CA LEU A 491 -17.88 9.81 -20.77
C LEU A 491 -18.88 10.11 -19.64
N TYR A 492 -20.09 10.56 -19.97
CA TYR A 492 -21.11 10.89 -18.97
C TYR A 492 -21.59 9.68 -18.18
N ARG A 493 -21.75 8.51 -18.82
CA ARG A 493 -22.00 7.24 -18.12
C ARG A 493 -20.90 6.95 -17.10
N THR A 494 -19.64 7.12 -17.50
CA THR A 494 -18.47 6.85 -16.65
C THR A 494 -18.39 7.83 -15.48
N VAL A 495 -18.66 9.12 -15.72
CA VAL A 495 -18.78 10.14 -14.66
C VAL A 495 -19.91 9.77 -13.69
N GLY A 496 -21.08 9.37 -14.22
CA GLY A 496 -22.23 8.97 -13.42
C GLY A 496 -21.94 7.81 -12.48
N ILE A 497 -21.30 6.75 -12.99
CA ILE A 497 -20.86 5.60 -12.18
C ILE A 497 -19.80 6.02 -11.15
N SER A 498 -18.83 6.86 -11.52
CA SER A 498 -17.79 7.30 -10.59
C SER A 498 -18.37 8.13 -9.43
N ASN A 499 -19.32 9.04 -9.70
CA ASN A 499 -20.00 9.82 -8.66
C ASN A 499 -20.75 8.94 -7.67
N LEU A 500 -21.44 7.91 -8.17
CA LEU A 500 -22.12 6.90 -7.37
C LEU A 500 -21.15 6.15 -6.45
N LEU A 501 -20.01 5.71 -6.99
CA LEU A 501 -18.95 5.05 -6.22
C LEU A 501 -18.30 6.00 -5.20
N ARG A 502 -18.14 7.29 -5.51
CA ARG A 502 -17.68 8.31 -4.55
C ARG A 502 -18.66 8.52 -3.41
N LYS A 503 -19.98 8.52 -3.69
CA LYS A 503 -21.03 8.58 -2.65
C LYS A 503 -20.90 7.38 -1.70
N LEU A 504 -20.74 6.16 -2.22
CA LEU A 504 -20.47 4.97 -1.40
C LEU A 504 -19.17 5.11 -0.58
N ASN A 505 -18.06 5.55 -1.21
CA ASN A 505 -16.79 5.77 -0.52
C ASN A 505 -16.94 6.75 0.64
N LYS A 506 -17.64 7.85 0.42
CA LYS A 506 -17.91 8.84 1.44
C LYS A 506 -18.68 8.24 2.63
N TYR A 507 -19.66 7.39 2.38
CA TYR A 507 -20.46 6.77 3.45
C TYR A 507 -19.67 5.68 4.19
N VAL A 508 -18.98 4.81 3.46
CA VAL A 508 -18.24 3.68 4.03
C VAL A 508 -16.94 4.13 4.71
N ASN A 509 -16.08 4.83 3.99
CA ASN A 509 -14.69 5.07 4.39
C ASN A 509 -14.47 6.44 5.03
N VAL A 510 -15.28 7.46 4.69
CA VAL A 510 -15.09 8.82 5.22
C VAL A 510 -15.98 9.09 6.43
N GLN A 511 -17.25 8.71 6.37
CA GLN A 511 -18.24 8.97 7.42
C GLN A 511 -18.49 7.76 8.34
N ALA A 512 -18.01 6.56 7.98
CA ALA A 512 -18.27 5.31 8.71
C ALA A 512 -19.77 5.05 8.99
N ARG A 513 -20.65 5.42 8.06
CA ARG A 513 -22.12 5.26 8.16
C ARG A 513 -22.58 3.94 7.52
N TYR A 514 -22.20 2.82 8.13
CA TYR A 514 -22.36 1.49 7.52
C TYR A 514 -23.81 1.11 7.20
N ASN A 515 -24.77 1.39 8.07
CA ASN A 515 -26.18 1.08 7.78
C ASN A 515 -26.69 1.88 6.57
N ALA A 516 -26.41 3.18 6.54
CA ALA A 516 -26.77 4.01 5.39
C ALA A 516 -26.02 3.61 4.11
N SER A 517 -24.81 3.03 4.22
CA SER A 517 -24.11 2.48 3.06
C SER A 517 -24.71 1.18 2.54
N VAL A 518 -25.36 0.38 3.39
CA VAL A 518 -26.13 -0.81 2.97
C VAL A 518 -27.34 -0.36 2.16
N ASP A 519 -28.14 0.56 2.69
CA ASP A 519 -29.32 1.09 1.98
C ASP A 519 -28.93 1.69 0.62
N LEU A 520 -27.80 2.41 0.60
CA LEU A 520 -27.24 3.01 -0.61
C LEU A 520 -26.76 1.96 -1.60
N TYR A 521 -26.08 0.92 -1.12
CA TYR A 521 -25.62 -0.19 -1.93
C TYR A 521 -26.79 -0.94 -2.57
N ASP A 522 -27.81 -1.30 -1.78
CA ASP A 522 -28.98 -2.06 -2.23
C ASP A 522 -29.76 -1.29 -3.31
N ALA A 523 -29.87 0.03 -3.16
CA ALA A 523 -30.48 0.89 -4.18
C ALA A 523 -29.74 0.80 -5.53
N TYR A 524 -28.40 0.73 -5.50
CA TYR A 524 -27.57 0.66 -6.70
C TYR A 524 -27.47 -0.75 -7.30
N GLU A 525 -27.52 -1.79 -6.47
CA GLU A 525 -27.40 -3.20 -6.89
C GLU A 525 -28.45 -3.56 -7.94
N SER A 526 -29.68 -3.05 -7.81
CA SER A 526 -30.76 -3.29 -8.77
C SER A 526 -30.42 -2.95 -10.24
N VAL A 527 -29.53 -1.97 -10.46
CA VAL A 527 -29.10 -1.52 -11.79
C VAL A 527 -27.70 -2.05 -12.14
N PHE A 528 -26.80 -2.07 -11.15
CA PHE A 528 -25.38 -2.35 -11.32
C PHE A 528 -24.95 -3.73 -10.78
N ASP A 529 -25.88 -4.69 -10.67
CA ASP A 529 -25.60 -6.03 -10.15
C ASP A 529 -24.40 -6.68 -10.86
N GLY A 530 -23.43 -7.13 -10.07
CA GLY A 530 -22.18 -7.69 -10.57
C GLY A 530 -21.18 -6.67 -11.11
N HIS A 531 -21.37 -5.36 -10.92
CA HIS A 531 -20.37 -4.34 -11.26
C HIS A 531 -19.19 -4.39 -10.28
N GLY A 532 -17.96 -4.56 -10.79
CA GLY A 532 -16.77 -4.78 -9.96
C GLY A 532 -16.54 -3.74 -8.86
N GLY A 533 -16.71 -2.45 -9.15
CA GLY A 533 -16.53 -1.39 -8.14
C GLY A 533 -17.60 -1.39 -7.05
N LEU A 534 -18.82 -1.87 -7.38
CA LEU A 534 -19.92 -1.99 -6.44
C LEU A 534 -19.68 -3.20 -5.53
N LEU A 535 -19.32 -4.36 -6.09
CA LEU A 535 -18.92 -5.56 -5.34
C LEU A 535 -17.77 -5.29 -4.35
N ARG A 536 -16.81 -4.43 -4.74
CA ARG A 536 -15.74 -3.97 -3.83
C ARG A 536 -16.31 -3.24 -2.60
N PHE A 537 -17.27 -2.32 -2.79
CA PHE A 537 -17.92 -1.65 -1.65
C PHE A 537 -18.72 -2.62 -0.80
N LYS A 538 -19.39 -3.62 -1.40
CA LYS A 538 -20.05 -4.69 -0.63
C LYS A 538 -19.06 -5.40 0.28
N ALA A 539 -17.90 -5.78 -0.25
CA ALA A 539 -16.83 -6.40 0.51
C ALA A 539 -16.32 -5.50 1.65
N GLU A 540 -16.13 -4.19 1.43
CA GLU A 540 -15.74 -3.25 2.50
C GLU A 540 -16.82 -3.09 3.57
N ILE A 541 -18.10 -3.02 3.18
CA ILE A 541 -19.23 -2.94 4.12
C ILE A 541 -19.24 -4.19 5.01
N LEU A 542 -19.04 -5.38 4.42
CA LEU A 542 -18.98 -6.65 5.14
C LEU A 542 -17.74 -6.73 6.03
N ASP A 543 -16.56 -6.31 5.56
CA ASP A 543 -15.30 -6.21 6.34
C ASP A 543 -15.51 -5.44 7.64
N ASN A 544 -16.20 -4.31 7.57
CA ASN A 544 -16.52 -3.48 8.73
C ASN A 544 -17.60 -4.08 9.66
N LYS A 545 -18.48 -4.95 9.12
CA LYS A 545 -19.47 -5.68 9.93
C LYS A 545 -18.84 -6.85 10.69
N ILE A 546 -17.85 -7.52 10.09
CA ILE A 546 -17.14 -8.67 10.68
C ILE A 546 -16.53 -8.33 12.04
N ASP A 547 -15.93 -7.15 12.17
CA ASP A 547 -15.32 -6.69 13.42
C ASP A 547 -16.33 -6.47 14.57
N ARG A 548 -17.64 -6.46 14.27
CA ARG A 548 -18.74 -6.25 15.24
C ARG A 548 -19.69 -7.43 15.36
N ALA A 549 -19.50 -8.46 14.53
CA ALA A 549 -20.41 -9.60 14.45
C ALA A 549 -20.19 -10.57 15.62
N SER A 550 -21.25 -11.29 15.99
CA SER A 550 -21.09 -12.44 16.89
C SER A 550 -20.26 -13.53 16.22
N GLU A 551 -19.57 -14.39 16.98
CA GLU A 551 -18.74 -15.47 16.41
C GLU A 551 -19.55 -16.41 15.49
N THR A 552 -20.86 -16.59 15.75
CA THR A 552 -21.76 -17.38 14.89
C THR A 552 -22.05 -16.72 13.54
N GLU A 553 -22.10 -15.38 13.48
CA GLU A 553 -22.35 -14.63 12.23
C GLU A 553 -21.07 -14.34 11.45
N LYS A 554 -19.95 -14.21 12.18
CA LYS A 554 -18.66 -13.79 11.66
C LYS A 554 -18.18 -14.62 10.48
N MET A 555 -18.28 -15.96 10.57
CA MET A 555 -17.85 -16.85 9.47
C MET A 555 -18.69 -16.69 8.20
N ALA A 556 -20.00 -16.44 8.32
CA ALA A 556 -20.85 -16.18 7.16
C ALA A 556 -20.49 -14.85 6.49
N LEU A 557 -20.25 -13.81 7.29
CA LEU A 557 -19.82 -12.51 6.78
C LEU A 557 -18.41 -12.56 6.16
N ILE A 558 -17.47 -13.29 6.77
CA ILE A 558 -16.12 -13.53 6.23
C ILE A 558 -16.21 -14.19 4.86
N LYS A 559 -17.05 -15.23 4.73
CA LYS A 559 -17.28 -15.91 3.46
C LYS A 559 -17.82 -14.95 2.40
N ASP A 560 -18.86 -14.20 2.71
CA ASP A 560 -19.46 -13.26 1.76
C ASP A 560 -18.46 -12.15 1.38
N ALA A 561 -17.78 -11.53 2.36
CA ALA A 561 -16.75 -10.53 2.09
C ALA A 561 -15.65 -11.05 1.16
N TYR A 562 -15.19 -12.29 1.39
CA TYR A 562 -14.23 -12.97 0.52
C TYR A 562 -14.78 -13.18 -0.90
N GLU A 563 -16.02 -13.68 -1.04
CA GLU A 563 -16.63 -13.97 -2.34
C GLU A 563 -16.86 -12.69 -3.17
N GLN A 564 -17.39 -11.63 -2.55
CA GLN A 564 -17.58 -10.33 -3.20
C GLN A 564 -16.24 -9.71 -3.62
N ALA A 565 -15.23 -9.79 -2.74
CA ALA A 565 -13.90 -9.30 -3.02
C ALA A 565 -13.20 -10.09 -4.14
N ASP A 566 -13.33 -11.42 -4.17
CA ASP A 566 -12.76 -12.27 -5.22
C ASP A 566 -13.42 -11.99 -6.57
N MET A 567 -14.76 -11.90 -6.60
CA MET A 567 -15.52 -11.57 -7.80
C MET A 567 -15.15 -10.16 -8.30
N SER A 568 -15.08 -9.16 -7.41
CA SER A 568 -14.64 -7.81 -7.75
C SER A 568 -13.23 -7.80 -8.35
N TYR A 569 -12.25 -8.42 -7.68
CA TYR A 569 -10.86 -8.47 -8.12
C TYR A 569 -10.73 -9.04 -9.55
N ARG A 570 -11.44 -10.14 -9.82
CA ARG A 570 -11.47 -10.80 -11.14
C ARG A 570 -12.15 -9.95 -12.19
N LEU A 571 -13.29 -9.36 -11.85
CA LEU A 571 -14.06 -8.53 -12.77
C LEU A 571 -13.41 -7.19 -13.05
N ILE A 572 -12.56 -6.63 -12.18
CA ILE A 572 -11.88 -5.36 -12.45
C ILE A 572 -10.58 -5.58 -13.23
N GLY A 573 -9.95 -6.76 -13.11
CA GLY A 573 -8.78 -7.12 -13.91
C GLY A 573 -7.45 -6.66 -13.31
N GLY A 574 -7.29 -6.73 -11.99
CA GLY A 574 -5.99 -6.72 -11.26
C GLY A 574 -5.11 -5.46 -11.35
N THR A 575 -5.51 -4.40 -12.08
CA THR A 575 -4.63 -3.26 -12.39
C THR A 575 -5.19 -1.89 -11.97
N ASP A 576 -6.33 -1.89 -11.28
CA ASP A 576 -7.00 -0.70 -10.75
C ASP A 576 -6.91 -0.65 -9.22
N GLN A 577 -7.05 0.54 -8.64
CA GLN A 577 -7.12 0.74 -7.19
C GLN A 577 -8.28 -0.05 -6.57
N ASP A 578 -9.40 -0.15 -7.27
CA ASP A 578 -10.53 -0.94 -6.81
C ASP A 578 -10.20 -2.44 -6.74
N ALA A 579 -9.45 -2.96 -7.71
CA ALA A 579 -8.96 -4.34 -7.67
C ALA A 579 -7.97 -4.56 -6.52
N TYR A 580 -7.13 -3.56 -6.22
CA TYR A 580 -6.21 -3.63 -5.08
C TYR A 580 -6.93 -3.77 -3.75
N ILE A 581 -7.93 -2.92 -3.51
CA ILE A 581 -8.74 -2.96 -2.28
C ILE A 581 -9.48 -4.31 -2.18
N ALA A 582 -10.11 -4.76 -3.28
CA ALA A 582 -10.75 -6.06 -3.32
C ALA A 582 -9.76 -7.20 -3.03
N PHE A 583 -8.56 -7.18 -3.61
CA PHE A 583 -7.53 -8.17 -3.31
C PHE A 583 -7.13 -8.15 -1.83
N TYR A 584 -6.99 -6.96 -1.22
CA TYR A 584 -6.62 -6.83 0.18
C TYR A 584 -7.64 -7.53 1.09
N ILE A 585 -8.93 -7.28 0.88
CA ILE A 585 -10.02 -7.90 1.65
C ILE A 585 -10.06 -9.41 1.39
N LYS A 586 -10.03 -9.84 0.12
CA LYS A 586 -9.94 -11.25 -0.26
C LYS A 586 -8.80 -11.94 0.49
N ARG A 587 -7.62 -11.31 0.53
CA ARG A 587 -6.43 -11.86 1.18
C ARG A 587 -6.58 -11.93 2.69
N LYS A 588 -7.09 -10.87 3.33
CA LYS A 588 -7.34 -10.82 4.78
C LYS A 588 -8.13 -12.06 5.22
N TYR A 589 -9.14 -12.43 4.45
CA TYR A 589 -10.04 -13.54 4.78
C TYR A 589 -9.74 -14.88 4.12
N LEU A 590 -8.79 -14.94 3.17
CA LEU A 590 -8.40 -16.20 2.53
C LEU A 590 -7.93 -17.24 3.56
N GLN A 591 -7.17 -16.80 4.55
CA GLN A 591 -6.65 -17.67 5.61
C GLN A 591 -7.79 -18.21 6.48
N GLU A 592 -8.67 -17.33 6.94
CA GLU A 592 -9.78 -17.66 7.83
C GLU A 592 -10.84 -18.53 7.13
N TYR A 593 -11.08 -18.30 5.84
CA TYR A 593 -12.11 -19.02 5.08
C TYR A 593 -11.62 -20.34 4.46
N LYS A 594 -10.40 -20.39 3.90
CA LYS A 594 -9.93 -21.56 3.14
C LYS A 594 -8.86 -22.41 3.84
N ASN A 595 -8.39 -22.03 5.04
CA ASN A 595 -7.34 -22.74 5.77
C ASN A 595 -6.07 -23.06 4.94
N THR A 596 -5.78 -22.29 3.88
CA THR A 596 -4.65 -22.53 2.98
C THR A 596 -3.52 -21.55 3.28
N PHE A 597 -2.39 -22.10 3.76
CA PHE A 597 -1.21 -21.35 4.16
C PHE A 597 -0.23 -21.23 2.97
N ASN A 598 -0.16 -20.07 2.31
CA ASN A 598 1.03 -19.73 1.51
C ASN A 598 1.11 -18.20 1.29
N HIS A 599 2.03 -17.51 1.97
CA HIS A 599 1.85 -16.07 2.22
C HIS A 599 3.08 -15.13 2.17
N SER A 600 4.25 -15.55 1.71
CA SER A 600 5.45 -14.69 1.88
C SER A 600 5.73 -13.65 0.78
N ASN A 601 5.20 -13.77 -0.45
CA ASN A 601 5.70 -12.93 -1.57
C ASN A 601 4.77 -11.83 -2.10
N ASP A 602 3.47 -11.82 -1.79
CA ASP A 602 2.53 -10.91 -2.47
C ASP A 602 2.37 -9.52 -1.83
N ARG A 603 2.87 -9.27 -0.60
CA ARG A 603 2.67 -7.96 0.09
C ARG A 603 3.34 -6.79 -0.63
N ASN A 604 4.46 -7.04 -1.30
CA ASN A 604 5.27 -5.96 -1.90
C ASN A 604 4.83 -5.58 -3.30
N ILE A 605 4.06 -6.44 -3.99
CA ILE A 605 3.68 -6.22 -5.37
C ILE A 605 2.55 -5.17 -5.45
N LEU A 606 1.63 -5.20 -4.47
CA LEU A 606 0.30 -4.60 -4.61
C LEU A 606 0.13 -3.16 -4.11
N SER A 607 0.97 -2.67 -3.20
CA SER A 607 0.95 -1.25 -2.82
C SER A 607 1.53 -0.33 -3.90
N MET A 608 2.18 -0.88 -4.94
CA MET A 608 2.86 -0.12 -6.00
C MET A 608 1.96 0.14 -7.23
N TYR A 609 0.66 -0.21 -7.17
CA TYR A 609 -0.32 0.03 -8.23
C TYR A 609 -0.87 1.48 -8.24
N SER A 610 -0.23 2.38 -7.46
CA SER A 610 -0.47 3.82 -7.43
C SER A 610 0.10 4.49 -8.69
N HIS A 611 -0.80 4.91 -9.57
CA HIS A 611 -0.75 6.06 -10.49
C HIS A 611 0.42 6.31 -11.46
N ASP A 612 1.56 5.65 -11.37
CA ASP A 612 2.76 6.02 -12.13
C ASP A 612 3.35 4.89 -12.99
N TYR A 613 2.86 3.65 -12.85
CA TYR A 613 3.48 2.47 -13.47
C TYR A 613 2.62 1.79 -14.55
N PRO A 614 3.24 1.28 -15.64
CA PRO A 614 2.62 0.23 -16.45
C PRO A 614 2.27 -0.93 -15.54
N SER A 615 1.01 -1.37 -15.54
CA SER A 615 0.63 -2.47 -14.69
C SER A 615 1.23 -3.82 -15.13
N SER A 616 1.88 -3.90 -16.30
CA SER A 616 2.62 -5.08 -16.78
C SER A 616 3.79 -5.47 -15.86
N TYR A 617 4.62 -4.49 -15.45
CA TYR A 617 5.80 -4.74 -14.62
C TYR A 617 5.47 -5.21 -13.19
N SER A 618 4.20 -5.15 -12.78
CA SER A 618 3.77 -5.46 -11.41
C SER A 618 3.37 -6.92 -11.21
N VAL A 619 2.81 -7.60 -12.22
CA VAL A 619 2.09 -8.87 -11.96
C VAL A 619 3.01 -10.10 -11.85
N GLY A 620 4.32 -9.93 -12.07
CA GLY A 620 5.30 -11.04 -12.10
C GLY A 620 6.21 -11.20 -10.88
N GLY A 621 6.11 -10.35 -9.85
CA GLY A 621 6.96 -10.47 -8.66
C GLY A 621 8.09 -9.46 -8.62
N SER A 622 8.04 -8.61 -7.58
CA SER A 622 9.03 -7.60 -7.21
C SER A 622 9.47 -6.68 -8.34
N LEU A 623 9.18 -5.38 -8.21
CA LEU A 623 10.03 -4.34 -8.77
C LEU A 623 11.42 -4.45 -8.11
N LYS A 624 12.18 -5.46 -8.53
CA LYS A 624 13.52 -5.82 -8.05
C LYS A 624 14.55 -4.86 -8.59
N ASP A 625 14.25 -4.28 -9.76
CA ASP A 625 15.09 -3.27 -10.37
C ASP A 625 14.65 -1.87 -9.91
N PRO A 626 15.38 -1.24 -8.97
CA PRO A 626 15.12 0.14 -8.58
C PRO A 626 15.26 1.14 -9.74
N ALA A 627 16.02 0.84 -10.79
CA ALA A 627 16.16 1.70 -11.95
C ALA A 627 14.85 1.81 -12.73
N ASP A 628 14.14 0.69 -12.89
CA ASP A 628 12.81 0.70 -13.47
C ASP A 628 11.87 1.54 -12.62
N ILE A 629 11.83 1.31 -11.29
CA ILE A 629 10.94 2.06 -10.37
C ILE A 629 11.10 3.56 -10.62
N PHE A 630 12.34 4.00 -10.62
CA PHE A 630 12.73 5.37 -10.80
C PHE A 630 12.33 5.96 -12.18
N ARG A 631 12.52 5.19 -13.26
CA ARG A 631 12.20 5.62 -14.64
C ARG A 631 10.72 5.90 -14.85
N TYR A 632 9.85 5.12 -14.22
CA TYR A 632 8.40 5.24 -14.40
C TYR A 632 7.70 6.10 -13.34
N THR A 633 8.25 6.19 -12.11
CA THR A 633 7.66 7.05 -11.05
C THR A 633 7.46 8.48 -11.56
N HIS A 634 6.35 9.14 -11.20
CA HIS A 634 6.02 10.49 -11.63
C HIS A 634 5.67 11.40 -10.44
N THR A 635 4.75 10.96 -9.58
CA THR A 635 4.29 11.71 -8.41
C THR A 635 4.55 11.00 -7.08
N ASP A 636 4.70 9.68 -7.06
CA ASP A 636 4.88 8.91 -5.83
C ASP A 636 6.34 8.94 -5.34
N PHE A 637 6.66 9.96 -4.55
CA PHE A 637 8.01 10.13 -4.02
C PHE A 637 8.43 9.00 -3.06
N ASN A 638 7.50 8.28 -2.44
CA ASN A 638 7.84 7.15 -1.57
C ASN A 638 8.41 5.98 -2.39
N LEU A 639 7.91 5.76 -3.61
CA LEU A 639 8.50 4.77 -4.53
C LEU A 639 9.91 5.17 -4.95
N PHE A 640 10.13 6.46 -5.22
CA PHE A 640 11.47 7.00 -5.48
C PHE A 640 12.43 6.77 -4.29
N GLU A 641 12.01 7.14 -3.08
CA GLU A 641 12.81 6.92 -1.85
C GLU A 641 13.10 5.44 -1.63
N ARG A 642 12.12 4.56 -1.85
CA ARG A 642 12.31 3.11 -1.77
C ARG A 642 13.33 2.61 -2.79
N ALA A 643 13.25 3.07 -4.04
CA ALA A 643 14.19 2.69 -5.09
C ALA A 643 15.62 3.12 -4.73
N LEU A 644 15.82 4.35 -4.23
CA LEU A 644 17.15 4.79 -3.82
C LEU A 644 17.66 4.00 -2.62
N ASN A 645 16.83 3.75 -1.61
CA ASN A 645 17.21 2.93 -0.46
C ASN A 645 17.58 1.49 -0.90
N MET A 646 16.91 0.93 -1.91
CA MET A 646 17.27 -0.38 -2.47
C MET A 646 18.63 -0.38 -3.17
N LEU A 647 18.98 0.71 -3.87
CA LEU A 647 20.31 0.89 -4.47
C LEU A 647 21.39 1.11 -3.41
N GLU A 648 21.12 1.92 -2.40
CA GLU A 648 22.09 2.20 -1.32
C GLU A 648 22.44 0.94 -0.51
N ASN A 649 21.53 -0.04 -0.42
CA ASN A 649 21.77 -1.30 0.27
C ASN A 649 22.41 -2.40 -0.60
N LYS A 650 22.60 -2.17 -1.92
CA LYS A 650 23.31 -3.12 -2.80
C LYS A 650 24.78 -2.70 -2.91
N GLU A 651 25.65 -3.28 -2.09
CA GLU A 651 27.04 -2.84 -1.95
C GLU A 651 28.00 -3.30 -3.07
N SER A 652 27.63 -4.20 -4.00
CA SER A 652 28.66 -4.93 -4.80
C SER A 652 28.47 -5.13 -6.31
N GLU A 653 27.46 -4.55 -6.99
CA GLU A 653 27.32 -4.74 -8.45
C GLU A 653 27.68 -3.45 -9.22
N SER A 654 28.68 -3.50 -10.09
CA SER A 654 29.16 -2.38 -10.91
C SER A 654 28.06 -1.71 -11.77
N ASP A 655 27.01 -2.45 -12.10
CA ASP A 655 25.85 -1.94 -12.87
C ASP A 655 24.91 -1.06 -12.01
N VAL A 656 25.02 -1.10 -10.68
CA VAL A 656 24.16 -0.34 -9.73
C VAL A 656 24.60 1.12 -9.64
N ASN A 657 25.89 1.43 -9.77
CA ASN A 657 26.41 2.78 -9.58
C ASN A 657 25.83 3.77 -10.60
N ILE A 658 25.86 3.43 -11.89
CA ILE A 658 25.34 4.28 -12.98
C ILE A 658 23.91 4.74 -12.67
N THR A 659 23.06 3.86 -12.12
CA THR A 659 21.68 4.20 -11.78
C THR A 659 21.56 5.13 -10.57
N LYS A 660 22.47 5.05 -9.59
CA LYS A 660 22.48 5.92 -8.40
C LYS A 660 22.86 7.36 -8.77
N GLU A 661 23.88 7.55 -9.60
CA GLU A 661 24.25 8.88 -10.09
C GLU A 661 23.15 9.49 -10.96
N GLU A 662 22.58 8.72 -11.89
CA GLU A 662 21.42 9.13 -12.69
C GLU A 662 20.25 9.54 -11.80
N MET A 663 19.90 8.74 -10.78
CA MET A 663 18.82 9.06 -9.84
C MET A 663 19.07 10.34 -9.05
N GLN A 664 20.30 10.58 -8.61
CA GLN A 664 20.67 11.81 -7.90
C GLN A 664 20.63 13.03 -8.83
N ALA A 665 21.06 12.88 -10.08
CA ALA A 665 20.97 13.94 -11.09
C ALA A 665 19.52 14.29 -11.40
N ASP A 666 18.67 13.29 -11.60
CA ASP A 666 17.24 13.47 -11.86
C ASP A 666 16.52 14.09 -10.67
N LEU A 667 16.85 13.70 -9.43
CA LEU A 667 16.26 14.28 -8.23
C LEU A 667 16.49 15.81 -8.18
N LYS A 668 17.58 16.33 -8.75
CA LYS A 668 17.79 17.79 -8.83
C LYS A 668 16.73 18.44 -9.72
N THR A 669 16.29 17.77 -10.78
CA THR A 669 15.39 18.32 -11.80
C THR A 669 13.97 17.77 -11.74
N ARG A 670 13.63 16.88 -10.80
CA ARG A 670 12.32 16.25 -10.63
C ARG A 670 11.72 16.50 -9.25
N PHE A 671 10.41 16.30 -9.14
CA PHE A 671 9.67 16.44 -7.88
C PHE A 671 9.81 17.83 -7.25
N ASN A 672 10.09 18.86 -8.04
CA ASN A 672 10.16 20.23 -7.53
C ASN A 672 8.79 20.64 -7.02
N GLY A 673 8.72 21.06 -5.75
CA GLY A 673 7.47 21.32 -5.04
C GLY A 673 6.89 20.15 -4.27
N HIS A 674 7.42 18.91 -4.41
CA HIS A 674 6.91 17.76 -3.66
C HIS A 674 7.25 17.87 -2.15
N PRO A 675 6.28 17.67 -1.23
CA PRO A 675 6.50 17.87 0.21
C PRO A 675 7.55 16.93 0.82
N GLY A 676 7.73 15.74 0.24
CA GLY A 676 8.74 14.76 0.66
C GLY A 676 10.18 15.04 0.21
N LYS A 677 10.42 15.93 -0.77
CA LYS A 677 11.75 16.07 -1.40
C LYS A 677 12.81 16.63 -0.46
N ILE A 678 12.56 17.79 0.15
CA ILE A 678 13.50 18.44 1.08
C ILE A 678 13.75 17.57 2.32
N PRO A 679 12.71 17.03 3.01
CA PRO A 679 12.91 16.10 4.12
C PRO A 679 13.75 14.87 3.76
N PHE A 680 13.58 14.33 2.55
CA PHE A 680 14.38 13.21 2.08
C PHE A 680 15.84 13.59 1.86
N GLN A 681 16.12 14.70 1.17
CA GLN A 681 17.48 15.20 0.98
C GLN A 681 18.18 15.42 2.33
N ALA A 682 17.46 15.94 3.34
CA ALA A 682 18.00 16.18 4.67
C ALA A 682 18.33 14.85 5.38
N ARG A 683 17.44 13.85 5.30
CA ARG A 683 17.73 12.50 5.83
C ARG A 683 18.92 11.86 5.13
N THR A 684 19.04 11.98 3.80
CA THR A 684 20.17 11.42 3.03
C THR A 684 21.49 12.08 3.42
N LEU A 685 21.53 13.41 3.53
CA LEU A 685 22.72 14.13 4.00
C LEU A 685 23.11 13.71 5.42
N SER A 686 22.13 13.65 6.33
CA SER A 686 22.37 13.22 7.71
C SER A 686 22.86 11.78 7.81
N ARG A 687 22.35 10.85 6.99
CA ARG A 687 22.84 9.46 6.94
C ARG A 687 24.28 9.35 6.43
N ARG A 688 24.71 10.28 5.58
CA ARG A 688 26.10 10.39 5.10
C ARG A 688 27.01 11.15 6.06
N GLY A 689 26.52 11.52 7.25
CA GLY A 689 27.26 12.29 8.25
C GLY A 689 27.23 13.81 8.07
N ASP A 690 26.63 14.33 6.98
CA ASP A 690 26.50 15.78 6.74
C ASP A 690 25.24 16.34 7.43
N VAL A 691 25.26 16.35 8.76
CA VAL A 691 24.17 16.88 9.60
C VAL A 691 23.99 18.39 9.40
N GLU A 692 25.08 19.14 9.20
CA GLU A 692 25.01 20.59 8.99
C GLU A 692 24.46 20.95 7.61
N GLY A 693 24.79 20.19 6.56
CA GLY A 693 24.14 20.29 5.27
C GLY A 693 22.64 20.01 5.35
N ALA A 694 22.24 18.97 6.09
CA ALA A 694 20.83 18.66 6.35
C ALA A 694 20.10 19.83 7.06
N ARG A 695 20.72 20.40 8.10
CA ARG A 695 20.17 21.57 8.82
C ARG A 695 20.05 22.80 7.94
N ARG A 696 21.07 23.08 7.12
CA ARG A 696 21.10 24.23 6.22
C ARG A 696 19.95 24.20 5.22
N ILE A 697 19.70 23.06 4.56
CA ILE A 697 18.60 22.97 3.60
C ILE A 697 17.22 23.05 4.27
N LEU A 698 17.06 22.49 5.48
CA LEU A 698 15.81 22.60 6.24
C LEU A 698 15.59 24.04 6.74
N THR A 699 16.65 24.70 7.21
CA THR A 699 16.60 26.11 7.67
C THR A 699 16.20 27.02 6.52
N ALA A 700 16.82 26.87 5.35
CA ALA A 700 16.44 27.62 4.16
C ALA A 700 14.97 27.40 3.78
N ALA A 701 14.44 26.18 3.92
CA ALA A 701 13.04 25.89 3.66
C ALA A 701 12.08 26.52 4.70
N VAL A 702 12.47 26.55 5.99
CA VAL A 702 11.74 27.25 7.05
C VAL A 702 11.74 28.76 6.83
N GLU A 703 12.87 29.35 6.46
CA GLU A 703 13.00 30.77 6.16
C GLU A 703 12.16 31.19 4.94
N ASN A 704 12.06 30.31 3.94
CA ASN A 704 11.17 30.47 2.79
C ASN A 704 9.69 30.11 3.09
N LYS A 705 9.33 29.93 4.37
CA LYS A 705 7.95 29.65 4.83
C LYS A 705 7.32 28.46 4.12
N ALA A 706 8.06 27.37 3.91
CA ALA A 706 7.52 26.16 3.31
C ALA A 706 6.25 25.70 4.07
N HIS A 707 5.19 25.28 3.37
CA HIS A 707 3.95 24.79 3.99
C HIS A 707 4.02 23.28 4.35
N ILE A 708 5.22 22.75 4.59
CA ILE A 708 5.48 21.32 4.79
C ILE A 708 5.86 21.07 6.25
N TRP A 709 4.94 20.52 7.06
CA TRP A 709 5.20 20.25 8.49
C TRP A 709 6.49 19.45 8.73
N THR A 710 6.76 18.45 7.89
CA THR A 710 7.94 17.58 8.00
C THR A 710 9.27 18.34 7.98
N VAL A 711 9.34 19.51 7.32
CA VAL A 711 10.55 20.35 7.33
C VAL A 711 10.80 20.91 8.73
N TYR A 712 9.78 21.46 9.37
CA TYR A 712 9.86 22.02 10.72
C TYR A 712 10.07 20.93 11.76
N SER A 713 9.35 19.80 11.63
CA SER A 713 9.46 18.69 12.57
C SER A 713 10.86 18.06 12.55
N GLN A 714 11.48 17.89 11.37
CA GLN A 714 12.86 17.39 11.27
C GLN A 714 13.90 18.38 11.77
N LEU A 715 13.77 19.67 11.44
CA LEU A 715 14.71 20.68 11.94
C LEU A 715 14.62 20.81 13.47
N GLY A 716 13.40 20.85 14.01
CA GLY A 716 13.21 20.84 15.46
C GLY A 716 13.70 19.55 16.10
N TRP A 717 13.58 18.40 15.44
CA TRP A 717 14.18 17.13 15.90
C TRP A 717 15.71 17.22 15.99
N PHE A 718 16.40 17.85 15.03
CA PHE A 718 17.84 18.08 15.14
C PHE A 718 18.21 18.95 16.34
N PHE A 719 17.42 19.98 16.66
CA PHE A 719 17.62 20.79 17.86
C PHE A 719 17.33 20.01 19.15
N ILE A 720 16.30 19.16 19.16
CA ILE A 720 16.00 18.26 20.29
C ILE A 720 17.16 17.29 20.53
N GLN A 721 17.73 16.72 19.46
CA GLN A 721 18.90 15.85 19.55
C GLN A 721 20.11 16.56 20.18
N ASP A 722 20.23 17.88 20.04
CA ASP A 722 21.30 18.67 20.65
C ASP A 722 20.91 19.26 22.02
N GLY A 723 19.73 18.91 22.54
CA GLY A 723 19.22 19.44 23.81
C GLY A 723 18.75 20.90 23.73
N GLN A 724 18.65 21.48 22.53
CA GLN A 724 18.25 22.87 22.28
C GLN A 724 16.71 22.98 22.18
N TYR A 725 16.00 22.66 23.26
CA TYR A 725 14.53 22.57 23.28
C TYR A 725 13.82 23.89 22.95
N ASP A 726 14.37 25.04 23.35
CA ASP A 726 13.77 26.34 23.03
C ASP A 726 13.89 26.67 21.54
N LYS A 727 15.02 26.38 20.89
CA LYS A 727 15.15 26.52 19.44
C LYS A 727 14.22 25.58 18.68
N ALA A 728 14.04 24.35 19.17
CA ALA A 728 13.06 23.43 18.60
C ALA A 728 11.63 23.99 18.67
N LYS A 729 11.23 24.54 19.82
CA LYS A 729 9.96 25.24 20.00
C LYS A 729 9.82 26.42 19.02
N GLU A 730 10.84 27.27 18.90
CA GLU A 730 10.85 28.40 17.97
C GLU A 730 10.67 27.94 16.52
N VAL A 731 11.37 26.89 16.09
CA VAL A 731 11.21 26.30 14.76
C VAL A 731 9.79 25.80 14.56
N PHE A 732 9.23 25.01 15.48
CA PHE A 732 7.87 24.52 15.32
C PHE A 732 6.84 25.66 15.21
N LEU A 733 6.99 26.72 16.02
CA LEU A 733 6.10 27.89 15.97
C LEU A 733 6.23 28.70 14.68
N LYS A 734 7.33 28.57 13.92
CA LYS A 734 7.47 29.19 12.60
C LYS A 734 6.63 28.52 11.51
N TYR A 735 6.00 27.37 11.76
CA TYR A 735 5.12 26.74 10.78
C TYR A 735 3.95 27.68 10.41
N PRO A 736 3.80 28.09 9.13
CA PRO A 736 2.89 29.18 8.76
C PRO A 736 1.45 28.98 9.21
N GLU A 737 0.96 27.73 9.19
CA GLU A 737 -0.41 27.41 9.56
C GLU A 737 -0.72 27.68 11.05
N PHE A 738 0.27 27.65 11.96
CA PHE A 738 0.05 27.99 13.37
C PHE A 738 -0.21 29.48 13.61
N SER A 739 0.12 30.35 12.65
CA SER A 739 -0.06 31.81 12.78
C SER A 739 -1.41 32.32 12.25
N LYS A 740 -2.17 31.48 11.55
CA LYS A 740 -3.47 31.87 10.96
C LYS A 740 -4.56 31.93 12.03
N LYS A 741 -5.54 32.81 11.86
CA LYS A 741 -6.73 32.88 12.73
C LYS A 741 -7.81 31.87 12.33
N ILE A 742 -7.91 31.58 11.04
CA ILE A 742 -8.86 30.64 10.45
C ILE A 742 -8.03 29.58 9.73
N HIS A 743 -8.32 28.31 10.02
CA HIS A 743 -7.57 27.18 9.48
C HIS A 743 -8.48 26.37 8.54
N ASN A 744 -7.97 26.05 7.36
CA ASN A 744 -8.70 25.25 6.37
C ASN A 744 -8.79 23.77 6.79
N ASP A 745 -7.82 23.29 7.59
CA ASP A 745 -7.79 21.93 8.14
C ASP A 745 -7.32 21.93 9.60
N PRO A 746 -8.21 22.25 10.56
CA PRO A 746 -7.86 22.30 11.96
C PRO A 746 -7.54 20.90 12.52
N VAL A 747 -8.02 19.81 11.92
CA VAL A 747 -7.75 18.44 12.39
C VAL A 747 -6.27 18.12 12.17
N THR A 748 -5.77 18.30 10.94
CA THR A 748 -4.35 18.09 10.63
C THR A 748 -3.46 19.01 11.47
N LEU A 749 -3.88 20.27 11.67
CA LEU A 749 -3.12 21.20 12.49
C LEU A 749 -3.03 20.76 13.97
N SER A 750 -4.11 20.22 14.52
CA SER A 750 -4.11 19.65 15.88
C SER A 750 -3.16 18.45 16.00
N HIS A 751 -3.02 17.66 14.93
CA HIS A 751 -2.06 16.54 14.87
C HIS A 751 -0.62 17.05 14.89
N HIS A 752 -0.31 18.08 14.09
CA HIS A 752 1.03 18.68 14.04
C HIS A 752 1.42 19.32 15.37
N ALA A 753 0.51 20.07 16.00
CA ALA A 753 0.75 20.66 17.32
C ALA A 753 0.96 19.58 18.39
N PHE A 754 0.12 18.53 18.42
CA PHE A 754 0.30 17.44 19.36
C PHE A 754 1.62 16.67 19.16
N ASP A 755 2.04 16.46 17.91
CA ASP A 755 3.31 15.83 17.57
C ASP A 755 4.50 16.67 18.09
N ALA A 756 4.52 17.97 17.81
CA ALA A 756 5.52 18.91 18.34
C ALA A 756 5.60 18.90 19.87
N GLY A 757 4.45 18.98 20.53
CA GLY A 757 4.34 18.88 21.98
C GLY A 757 4.90 17.56 22.50
N SER A 758 4.58 16.45 21.85
CA SER A 758 5.04 15.11 22.24
C SER A 758 6.54 14.89 22.04
N MET A 759 7.12 15.44 20.97
CA MET A 759 8.57 15.39 20.75
C MET A 759 9.33 16.03 21.92
N LEU A 760 8.84 17.15 22.46
CA LEU A 760 9.42 17.88 23.60
C LEU A 760 9.07 17.25 24.96
N PHE A 761 7.79 16.96 25.19
CA PHE A 761 7.24 16.46 26.46
C PHE A 761 7.97 15.21 26.92
N TRP A 762 8.13 14.22 26.04
CA TRP A 762 8.80 12.98 26.40
C TRP A 762 10.31 13.13 26.67
N ARG A 763 10.94 14.26 26.36
CA ARG A 763 12.37 14.55 26.65
C ARG A 763 12.56 15.39 27.92
N GLY A 764 11.48 15.67 28.64
CA GLY A 764 11.50 16.50 29.85
C GLY A 764 11.34 18.00 29.60
N ALA A 765 11.15 18.42 28.34
CA ALA A 765 10.90 19.81 27.96
C ALA A 765 9.41 20.17 28.10
N ALA A 766 8.87 19.94 29.31
CA ALA A 766 7.45 20.09 29.62
C ALA A 766 6.94 21.52 29.37
N GLU A 767 7.71 22.53 29.79
CA GLU A 767 7.37 23.94 29.61
C GLU A 767 7.26 24.31 28.12
N GLN A 768 8.25 23.90 27.32
CA GLN A 768 8.25 24.11 25.88
C GLN A 768 7.12 23.35 25.18
N SER A 769 6.74 22.17 25.67
CA SER A 769 5.65 21.37 25.09
C SER A 769 4.26 21.96 25.31
N ARG A 770 4.07 22.73 26.40
CA ARG A 770 2.75 23.21 26.85
C ARG A 770 2.03 24.01 25.77
N VAL A 771 2.74 24.92 25.09
CA VAL A 771 2.14 25.79 24.05
C VAL A 771 1.51 24.99 22.92
N PHE A 772 2.14 23.88 22.49
CA PHE A 772 1.61 23.07 21.40
C PHE A 772 0.46 22.18 21.84
N TYR A 773 0.49 21.66 23.07
CA TYR A 773 -0.66 20.93 23.60
C TYR A 773 -1.87 21.83 23.83
N GLN A 774 -1.66 23.06 24.29
CA GLN A 774 -2.71 24.07 24.40
C GLN A 774 -3.26 24.38 23.02
N PHE A 775 -2.40 24.66 22.03
CA PHE A 775 -2.83 24.90 20.65
C PHE A 775 -3.67 23.75 20.08
N ALA A 776 -3.24 22.48 20.28
CA ALA A 776 -4.01 21.32 19.85
C ALA A 776 -5.37 21.22 20.56
N ALA A 777 -5.43 21.53 21.85
CA ALA A 777 -6.65 21.53 22.63
C ALA A 777 -7.62 22.63 22.18
N ASP A 778 -7.12 23.86 21.99
CA ASP A 778 -7.92 25.05 21.64
C ASP A 778 -8.59 24.96 20.27
N LEU A 779 -8.03 24.16 19.35
CA LEU A 779 -8.66 23.88 18.06
C LEU A 779 -9.97 23.08 18.18
N ASP A 780 -10.21 22.42 19.31
CA ASP A 780 -11.43 21.67 19.67
C ASP A 780 -12.07 20.88 18.51
N THR A 781 -11.22 20.17 17.76
CA THR A 781 -11.69 19.44 16.56
C THR A 781 -12.39 18.13 16.90
N GLY A 782 -12.41 17.77 18.18
CA GLY A 782 -12.79 16.44 18.65
C GLY A 782 -11.87 15.33 18.13
N SER A 783 -10.69 15.66 17.55
CA SER A 783 -9.69 14.71 17.09
C SER A 783 -8.97 14.03 18.26
N GLY A 784 -8.38 12.85 18.00
CA GLY A 784 -7.60 12.14 19.01
C GLY A 784 -6.43 12.96 19.56
N SER A 785 -5.87 13.89 18.78
CA SER A 785 -4.77 14.77 19.17
C SER A 785 -5.23 15.98 19.95
N SER A 786 -6.38 16.58 19.59
CA SER A 786 -6.96 17.71 20.33
C SER A 786 -7.34 17.29 21.76
N ILE A 787 -8.05 16.18 21.89
CA ILE A 787 -8.41 15.60 23.20
C ILE A 787 -7.15 15.20 24.00
N ALA A 788 -6.12 14.68 23.32
CA ALA A 788 -4.84 14.39 23.97
C ALA A 788 -4.10 15.62 24.45
N GLY A 789 -4.13 16.72 23.67
CA GLY A 789 -3.56 18.00 24.05
C GLY A 789 -4.19 18.48 25.35
N ALA A 790 -5.53 18.48 25.42
CA ALA A 790 -6.27 18.85 26.63
C ALA A 790 -5.89 17.96 27.83
N GLN A 791 -5.79 16.64 27.62
CA GLN A 791 -5.33 15.71 28.67
C GLN A 791 -3.93 16.08 29.17
N ARG A 792 -2.99 16.41 28.26
CA ARG A 792 -1.60 16.74 28.62
C ARG A 792 -1.49 18.09 29.31
N VAL A 793 -2.26 19.09 28.90
CA VAL A 793 -2.38 20.38 29.61
C VAL A 793 -2.86 20.14 31.04
N ALA A 794 -3.93 19.36 31.23
CA ALA A 794 -4.44 19.02 32.57
C ALA A 794 -3.39 18.28 33.43
N ILE A 795 -2.61 17.36 32.85
CA ILE A 795 -1.49 16.72 33.56
C ILE A 795 -0.43 17.74 33.99
N LEU A 796 -0.04 18.66 33.10
CA LEU A 796 0.95 19.71 33.39
C LEU A 796 0.48 20.69 34.47
N ASP A 797 -0.83 21.01 34.46
CA ASP A 797 -1.47 21.86 35.47
C ASP A 797 -1.78 21.11 36.78
N ARG A 798 -1.41 19.82 36.87
CA ARG A 798 -1.70 18.90 38.00
C ARG A 798 -3.21 18.71 38.27
N ASP A 799 -4.06 18.99 37.29
CA ASP A 799 -5.48 18.65 37.32
C ASP A 799 -5.70 17.21 36.82
N PHE A 800 -5.31 16.26 37.65
CA PHE A 800 -5.34 14.85 37.29
C PHE A 800 -6.77 14.33 37.10
N LEU A 801 -7.75 14.90 37.79
CA LEU A 801 -9.14 14.46 37.69
C LEU A 801 -9.67 14.77 36.29
N THR A 802 -9.49 16.01 35.83
CA THR A 802 -9.82 16.42 34.46
C THR A 802 -9.08 15.56 33.44
N ALA A 803 -7.77 15.34 33.64
CA ALA A 803 -7.00 14.47 32.75
C ALA A 803 -7.56 13.04 32.67
N THR A 804 -8.01 12.46 33.79
CA THR A 804 -8.62 11.12 33.80
C THR A 804 -9.96 11.09 33.08
N GLN A 805 -10.81 12.10 33.27
CA GLN A 805 -12.10 12.21 32.58
C GLN A 805 -11.91 12.35 31.07
N ILE A 806 -10.98 13.21 30.63
CA ILE A 806 -10.62 13.36 29.22
C ILE A 806 -10.10 12.03 28.67
N SER A 807 -9.27 11.30 29.41
CA SER A 807 -8.76 9.99 28.98
C SER A 807 -9.87 8.97 28.78
N LEU A 808 -10.85 8.89 29.69
CA LEU A 808 -12.01 8.00 29.53
C LEU A 808 -12.84 8.38 28.29
N HIS A 809 -13.13 9.67 28.13
CA HIS A 809 -13.86 10.17 26.96
C HIS A 809 -13.14 9.80 25.65
N ALA A 810 -11.83 10.03 25.58
CA ALA A 810 -11.00 9.65 24.45
C ALA A 810 -11.02 8.13 24.20
N ALA A 811 -10.96 7.34 25.26
CA ALA A 811 -10.95 5.88 25.20
C ALA A 811 -12.27 5.34 24.63
N GLN A 812 -13.41 5.89 25.07
CA GLN A 812 -14.73 5.51 24.59
C GLN A 812 -14.95 5.93 23.13
N ARG A 813 -14.52 7.14 22.76
CA ARG A 813 -14.67 7.66 21.38
C ARG A 813 -13.84 6.90 20.35
N TYR A 814 -12.62 6.53 20.69
CA TYR A 814 -11.65 5.95 19.74
C TYR A 814 -11.31 4.48 19.98
N ASN A 815 -11.89 3.85 21.00
CA ASN A 815 -11.51 2.52 21.47
C ASN A 815 -9.97 2.37 21.64
N SER A 816 -9.32 3.39 22.21
CA SER A 816 -7.85 3.50 22.23
C SER A 816 -7.23 2.82 23.46
N ILE A 817 -6.38 1.81 23.25
CA ILE A 817 -5.67 1.12 24.33
C ILE A 817 -4.84 2.05 25.22
N TYR A 818 -4.20 3.07 24.64
CA TYR A 818 -3.38 4.03 25.39
C TYR A 818 -4.23 4.91 26.32
N ARG A 819 -5.47 5.22 25.91
CA ARG A 819 -6.39 6.03 26.71
C ARG A 819 -7.06 5.24 27.81
N TYR A 820 -7.40 3.97 27.54
CA TYR A 820 -7.83 3.05 28.58
C TYR A 820 -6.72 2.81 29.60
N ARG A 821 -5.47 2.60 29.16
CA ARG A 821 -4.31 2.54 30.05
C ARG A 821 -4.25 3.74 30.99
N ASP A 822 -4.16 4.94 30.43
CA ASP A 822 -4.02 6.18 31.22
C ASP A 822 -5.20 6.36 32.19
N TYR A 823 -6.41 5.97 31.79
CA TYR A 823 -7.59 5.97 32.66
C TYR A 823 -7.48 4.96 33.81
N LEU A 824 -7.17 3.70 33.52
CA LEU A 824 -7.07 2.63 34.54
C LEU A 824 -5.93 2.89 35.54
N GLU A 825 -4.77 3.37 35.08
CA GLU A 825 -3.66 3.78 35.94
C GLU A 825 -4.12 4.83 36.96
N MET A 826 -4.84 5.86 36.51
CA MET A 826 -5.34 6.91 37.39
C MET A 826 -6.46 6.42 38.32
N MET A 827 -7.29 5.48 37.89
CA MET A 827 -8.31 4.88 38.75
C MET A 827 -7.68 4.16 39.94
N HIS A 828 -6.57 3.43 39.76
CA HIS A 828 -5.83 2.88 40.90
C HIS A 828 -5.25 3.98 41.78
N VAL A 829 -4.70 5.05 41.20
CA VAL A 829 -4.15 6.19 41.96
C VAL A 829 -5.21 6.95 42.78
N TYR A 830 -6.49 6.87 42.40
CA TYR A 830 -7.60 7.40 43.22
C TYR A 830 -8.12 6.41 44.28
N GLY A 831 -7.51 5.23 44.41
CA GLY A 831 -7.98 4.16 45.29
C GLY A 831 -9.20 3.41 44.77
N LEU A 832 -9.55 3.54 43.48
CA LEU A 832 -10.69 2.86 42.84
C LEU A 832 -10.25 1.51 42.22
N HIS A 833 -9.51 0.72 42.98
CA HIS A 833 -8.83 -0.48 42.48
C HIS A 833 -9.77 -1.52 41.88
N GLU A 834 -10.86 -1.87 42.57
CA GLU A 834 -11.82 -2.87 42.09
C GLU A 834 -12.41 -2.51 40.72
N ARG A 835 -12.74 -1.23 40.51
CA ARG A 835 -13.26 -0.74 39.22
C ARG A 835 -12.21 -0.79 38.13
N ALA A 836 -10.96 -0.45 38.46
CA ALA A 836 -9.86 -0.51 37.52
C ALA A 836 -9.55 -1.96 37.11
N GLU A 837 -9.56 -2.90 38.05
CA GLU A 837 -9.38 -4.33 37.81
C GLU A 837 -10.49 -4.91 36.94
N ALA A 838 -11.76 -4.60 37.25
CA ALA A 838 -12.89 -5.00 36.40
C ALA A 838 -12.75 -4.45 34.97
N GLY A 839 -12.34 -3.18 34.83
CA GLY A 839 -12.06 -2.57 33.53
C GLY A 839 -10.91 -3.25 32.78
N PHE A 840 -9.84 -3.65 33.48
CA PHE A 840 -8.73 -4.39 32.87
C PHE A 840 -9.18 -5.76 32.35
N VAL A 841 -9.91 -6.54 33.15
CA VAL A 841 -10.41 -7.87 32.76
C VAL A 841 -11.28 -7.80 31.52
N GLU A 842 -12.16 -6.80 31.44
CA GLU A 842 -13.05 -6.59 30.28
C GLU A 842 -12.29 -6.18 29.00
N LEU A 843 -11.24 -5.37 29.15
CA LEU A 843 -10.54 -4.75 28.02
C LEU A 843 -9.34 -5.57 27.53
N ALA A 844 -8.66 -6.32 28.40
CA ALA A 844 -7.44 -7.05 28.05
C ALA A 844 -7.60 -8.03 26.87
N PRO A 845 -8.70 -8.80 26.76
CA PRO A 845 -8.92 -9.67 25.60
C PRO A 845 -9.09 -8.93 24.27
N ARG A 846 -9.44 -7.63 24.31
CA ARG A 846 -9.70 -6.82 23.11
C ARG A 846 -8.43 -6.31 22.42
N PHE A 847 -7.28 -6.37 23.09
CA PHE A 847 -6.04 -5.78 22.58
C PHE A 847 -4.84 -6.72 22.67
N GLU A 848 -4.13 -6.90 21.55
CA GLU A 848 -2.95 -7.79 21.47
C GLU A 848 -1.64 -7.13 21.96
N THR A 849 -1.71 -5.87 22.37
CA THR A 849 -0.53 -5.05 22.70
C THR A 849 -0.42 -4.77 24.20
N PRO A 850 0.79 -4.60 24.75
CA PRO A 850 1.03 -4.66 26.20
C PRO A 850 0.62 -3.40 26.98
N GLN A 851 0.12 -2.35 26.32
CA GLN A 851 0.01 -1.03 26.94
C GLN A 851 -1.03 -1.02 28.06
N LEU A 852 -2.11 -1.78 27.93
CA LEU A 852 -3.13 -1.87 28.99
C LEU A 852 -2.57 -2.48 30.29
N TRP A 853 -1.53 -3.32 30.18
CA TRP A 853 -0.93 -4.03 31.30
C TRP A 853 -0.20 -3.11 32.28
N SER A 854 0.16 -1.89 31.88
CA SER A 854 0.71 -0.93 32.85
C SER A 854 -0.34 -0.42 33.84
N GLY A 855 -1.63 -0.44 33.50
CA GLY A 855 -2.71 -0.22 34.47
C GLY A 855 -2.67 -1.27 35.60
N LYS A 856 -2.64 -2.55 35.20
CA LYS A 856 -2.46 -3.69 36.12
C LYS A 856 -1.15 -3.58 36.92
N PHE A 857 -0.08 -3.13 36.27
CA PHE A 857 1.22 -2.92 36.91
C PHE A 857 1.13 -1.98 38.10
N ILE A 858 0.57 -0.79 37.87
CA ILE A 858 0.44 0.26 38.88
C ILE A 858 -0.53 -0.18 39.98
N GLY A 859 -1.64 -0.83 39.60
CA GLY A 859 -2.63 -1.34 40.56
C GLY A 859 -2.06 -2.30 41.59
N GLN A 860 -1.26 -3.28 41.16
CA GLN A 860 -0.63 -4.25 42.05
C GLN A 860 0.42 -3.63 42.97
N ARG A 861 1.14 -2.60 42.50
CA ARG A 861 2.12 -1.88 43.32
C ARG A 861 1.47 -1.08 44.44
N ILE A 862 0.39 -0.36 44.12
CA ILE A 862 -0.37 0.39 45.12
C ILE A 862 -1.03 -0.56 46.14
N GLN A 863 -1.45 -1.75 45.71
CA GLN A 863 -2.04 -2.78 46.58
C GLN A 863 -1.01 -3.65 47.31
N HIS A 864 0.29 -3.41 47.10
CA HIS A 864 1.39 -4.11 47.76
C HIS A 864 1.41 -5.62 47.49
N THR A 865 0.90 -6.04 46.33
CA THR A 865 0.89 -7.44 45.91
C THR A 865 2.31 -8.01 45.95
N SER A 866 2.50 -9.08 46.71
CA SER A 866 3.78 -9.78 46.81
C SER A 866 4.15 -10.46 45.48
N LEU A 867 5.44 -10.79 45.31
CA LEU A 867 5.90 -11.49 44.10
C LEU A 867 5.22 -12.85 43.92
N ASN A 868 4.91 -13.56 45.01
CA ASN A 868 4.25 -14.87 44.94
C ASN A 868 2.78 -14.72 44.50
N GLU A 869 2.02 -13.83 45.14
CA GLU A 869 0.62 -13.54 44.73
C GLU A 869 0.56 -13.07 43.27
N PHE A 870 1.54 -12.28 42.85
CA PHE A 870 1.68 -11.86 41.46
C PHE A 870 1.91 -13.05 40.51
N ILE A 871 2.86 -13.93 40.84
CA ILE A 871 3.19 -15.12 40.04
C ILE A 871 1.99 -16.06 39.94
N ASP A 872 1.29 -16.29 41.04
CA ASP A 872 0.09 -17.13 41.10
C ASP A 872 -1.01 -16.55 40.21
N TRP A 873 -1.25 -15.23 40.31
CA TRP A 873 -2.22 -14.56 39.45
C TRP A 873 -1.87 -14.68 37.96
N ILE A 874 -0.60 -14.52 37.58
CA ILE A 874 -0.18 -14.70 36.18
C ILE A 874 -0.41 -16.14 35.72
N TYR A 875 -0.05 -17.11 36.56
CA TYR A 875 -0.23 -18.52 36.26
C TYR A 875 -1.69 -18.84 35.96
N ASP A 876 -2.61 -18.32 36.77
CA ASP A 876 -4.05 -18.49 36.57
C ASP A 876 -4.57 -17.74 35.34
N TYR A 877 -4.15 -16.48 35.13
CA TYR A 877 -4.56 -15.71 33.97
C TYR A 877 -4.11 -16.36 32.66
N LYS A 878 -2.91 -16.96 32.62
CA LYS A 878 -2.40 -17.67 31.42
C LYS A 878 -3.24 -18.87 31.02
N LYS A 879 -3.96 -19.51 31.94
CA LYS A 879 -4.82 -20.67 31.63
C LYS A 879 -5.99 -20.30 30.72
N THR A 880 -6.44 -19.05 30.77
CA THR A 880 -7.61 -18.55 30.02
C THR A 880 -7.22 -17.48 28.99
N ALA A 881 -6.00 -16.97 29.02
CA ALA A 881 -5.51 -15.98 28.08
C ALA A 881 -5.33 -16.55 26.66
N HIS A 882 -5.66 -15.75 25.65
CA HIS A 882 -5.37 -16.07 24.26
C HIS A 882 -3.84 -16.12 24.03
N ASP A 883 -3.36 -17.05 23.19
CA ASP A 883 -1.94 -17.21 22.82
C ASP A 883 -1.19 -15.91 22.47
N LYS A 884 -1.88 -14.96 21.81
CA LYS A 884 -1.30 -13.68 21.40
C LYS A 884 -0.95 -12.78 22.58
N LEU A 885 -1.58 -12.97 23.73
CA LEU A 885 -1.30 -12.23 24.97
C LEU A 885 -0.11 -12.78 25.75
N LEU A 886 0.29 -14.03 25.53
CA LEU A 886 1.33 -14.70 26.32
C LEU A 886 2.67 -13.94 26.30
N ALA A 887 3.07 -13.42 25.14
CA ALA A 887 4.30 -12.62 25.02
C ALA A 887 4.23 -11.29 25.81
N GLN A 888 3.04 -10.72 25.97
CA GLN A 888 2.83 -9.51 26.77
C GLN A 888 2.83 -9.83 28.25
N ILE A 889 2.25 -10.97 28.63
CA ILE A 889 2.28 -11.49 29.99
C ILE A 889 3.73 -11.73 30.43
N ASP A 890 4.56 -12.38 29.61
CA ASP A 890 5.97 -12.61 29.94
C ASP A 890 6.74 -11.30 30.15
N ARG A 891 6.52 -10.33 29.27
CA ARG A 891 7.11 -9.00 29.40
C ARG A 891 6.63 -8.31 30.67
N PHE A 892 5.35 -8.40 30.98
CA PHE A 892 4.75 -7.81 32.17
C PHE A 892 5.32 -8.42 33.45
N THR A 893 5.41 -9.76 33.52
CA THR A 893 6.09 -10.51 34.59
C THR A 893 7.51 -10.02 34.78
N LEU A 894 8.24 -9.85 33.69
CA LEU A 894 9.61 -9.37 33.74
C LEU A 894 9.69 -7.93 34.24
N THR A 895 8.87 -7.03 33.70
CA THR A 895 8.82 -5.60 34.08
C THR A 895 8.51 -5.46 35.58
N GLN A 896 7.54 -6.23 36.10
CA GLN A 896 7.21 -6.25 37.53
C GLN A 896 8.39 -6.69 38.39
N SER A 897 9.15 -7.69 37.92
CA SER A 897 10.24 -8.28 38.68
C SER A 897 11.51 -7.41 38.70
N VAL A 898 11.76 -6.61 37.66
CA VAL A 898 13.04 -5.86 37.51
C VAL A 898 12.98 -4.38 37.88
N VAL A 899 11.82 -3.74 37.73
CA VAL A 899 11.71 -2.28 37.91
C VAL A 899 11.58 -1.95 39.40
N ASP A 900 12.61 -1.33 39.99
CA ASP A 900 12.61 -0.86 41.38
C ASP A 900 12.22 -1.95 42.40
N ARG A 901 12.80 -3.14 42.21
CA ARG A 901 12.69 -4.31 43.07
C ARG A 901 14.07 -4.87 43.40
N LYS A 902 14.19 -5.49 44.57
CA LYS A 902 15.35 -6.30 44.92
C LYS A 902 15.12 -7.71 44.38
N LEU A 903 15.99 -8.16 43.49
CA LEU A 903 15.88 -9.46 42.84
C LEU A 903 16.95 -10.40 43.38
N THR A 904 16.56 -11.57 43.89
CA THR A 904 17.48 -12.61 44.37
C THR A 904 17.45 -13.84 43.46
N THR A 905 18.48 -14.67 43.54
CA THR A 905 18.52 -15.95 42.83
C THR A 905 17.37 -16.88 43.23
N ASP A 906 16.85 -16.75 44.45
CA ASP A 906 15.72 -17.55 44.95
C ASP A 906 14.39 -17.21 44.25
N ASN A 907 14.28 -16.00 43.68
CA ASN A 907 13.10 -15.59 42.91
C ASN A 907 13.10 -16.14 41.48
N LEU A 908 14.29 -16.48 40.93
CA LEU A 908 14.43 -16.90 39.53
C LEU A 908 13.60 -18.13 39.15
N PRO A 909 13.58 -19.23 39.95
CA PRO A 909 12.79 -20.41 39.59
C PRO A 909 11.30 -20.09 39.42
N ALA A 910 10.72 -19.26 40.30
CA ALA A 910 9.32 -18.90 40.25
C ALA A 910 8.99 -18.02 39.03
N ILE A 911 9.84 -17.01 38.74
CA ILE A 911 9.69 -16.14 37.58
C ILE A 911 9.86 -16.94 36.27
N ASN A 912 10.90 -17.76 36.18
CA ASN A 912 11.18 -18.59 35.01
C ASN A 912 10.11 -19.64 34.77
N LYS A 913 9.53 -20.23 35.83
CA LYS A 913 8.41 -21.16 35.70
C LYS A 913 7.24 -20.52 34.96
N VAL A 914 6.92 -19.25 35.25
CA VAL A 914 5.85 -18.54 34.56
C VAL A 914 6.23 -18.21 33.12
N ILE A 915 7.44 -17.72 32.87
CA ILE A 915 7.92 -17.35 31.52
C ILE A 915 8.03 -18.59 30.61
N ALA A 916 8.39 -19.75 31.16
CA ALA A 916 8.65 -20.98 30.41
C ALA A 916 7.40 -21.74 29.93
N LEU A 917 6.19 -21.33 30.33
CA LEU A 917 4.93 -22.00 29.94
C LEU A 917 4.59 -21.91 28.44
N ARG A 918 5.42 -21.28 27.63
CA ARG A 918 5.21 -21.16 26.18
C ARG A 918 5.86 -22.34 25.44
N GLY A 919 5.05 -23.10 24.70
CA GLY A 919 5.54 -24.05 23.71
C GLY A 919 6.47 -23.36 22.70
N ILE A 920 7.61 -23.99 22.46
CA ILE A 920 8.76 -23.49 21.69
C ILE A 920 8.39 -23.33 20.21
N GLN A 921 7.88 -22.17 19.78
CA GLN A 921 7.69 -21.87 18.35
C GLN A 921 7.82 -20.38 18.01
N ASP A 922 8.85 -19.68 18.49
CA ASP A 922 9.20 -18.34 17.95
C ASP A 922 10.45 -18.40 17.06
N ASN A 923 10.23 -18.08 15.77
CA ASN A 923 11.16 -17.66 14.71
C ASN A 923 12.69 -17.70 14.96
N PHE A 924 13.26 -18.88 15.17
CA PHE A 924 14.70 -19.12 15.33
C PHE A 924 15.57 -18.64 14.16
N LYS A 925 15.04 -18.65 12.93
CA LYS A 925 15.84 -18.56 11.69
C LYS A 925 16.44 -17.17 11.36
N LYS A 926 16.07 -16.07 12.02
CA LYS A 926 16.55 -14.71 11.66
C LYS A 926 17.58 -14.09 12.61
N GLY A 927 17.68 -14.54 13.87
CA GLY A 927 18.57 -13.94 14.87
C GLY A 927 20.05 -14.37 14.77
N PHE A 928 20.30 -15.57 14.23
CA PHE A 928 21.59 -16.25 14.35
C PHE A 928 22.77 -15.53 13.67
N ASN A 929 22.54 -14.86 12.55
CA ASN A 929 23.63 -14.26 11.76
C ASN A 929 24.23 -12.98 12.38
N SER A 930 23.45 -12.20 13.15
CA SER A 930 23.97 -10.98 13.81
C SER A 930 24.55 -11.29 15.19
N ALA A 931 23.91 -12.23 15.89
CA ALA A 931 24.35 -12.82 17.15
C ALA A 931 25.77 -13.40 17.07
N SER A 932 26.01 -14.26 16.08
CA SER A 932 27.30 -14.92 15.86
C SER A 932 28.44 -13.93 15.61
N LYS A 933 28.18 -12.79 14.94
CA LYS A 933 29.19 -11.73 14.75
C LYS A 933 29.63 -11.14 16.10
N LEU A 934 28.70 -10.66 16.93
CA LEU A 934 29.06 -10.09 18.24
C LEU A 934 29.85 -11.09 19.10
N ILE A 935 29.43 -12.34 19.14
CA ILE A 935 30.13 -13.39 19.91
C ILE A 935 31.54 -13.60 19.38
N LYS A 936 31.71 -13.66 18.07
CA LYS A 936 33.05 -13.74 17.45
C LYS A 936 33.92 -12.55 17.82
N TYR A 937 33.38 -11.32 17.81
CA TYR A 937 34.13 -10.12 18.26
C TYR A 937 34.56 -10.25 19.72
N LEU A 938 33.67 -10.69 20.60
CA LEU A 938 33.97 -10.88 22.03
C LEU A 938 35.02 -11.98 22.26
N ASP A 939 35.00 -13.03 21.45
CA ASP A 939 35.90 -14.18 21.59
C ASP A 939 37.21 -14.02 20.81
N SER A 940 37.31 -13.04 19.89
CA SER A 940 38.56 -12.74 19.17
C SER A 940 39.66 -12.18 20.08
N GLU A 941 40.90 -12.59 19.85
CA GLU A 941 42.07 -12.04 20.55
C GLU A 941 42.47 -10.66 19.97
N PRO A 942 43.01 -9.74 20.81
CA PRO A 942 43.55 -8.47 20.32
C PRO A 942 44.67 -8.73 19.30
N GLY A 943 44.48 -8.27 18.06
CA GLY A 943 45.44 -8.44 16.95
C GLY A 943 45.11 -9.53 15.94
N MET A 944 44.05 -10.33 16.16
CA MET A 944 43.56 -11.27 15.15
C MET A 944 42.75 -10.51 14.08
N ASP A 945 43.19 -10.57 12.82
CA ASP A 945 42.50 -9.92 11.69
C ASP A 945 41.17 -10.63 11.41
N ILE A 946 40.07 -9.91 11.66
CA ILE A 946 38.71 -10.41 11.53
C ILE A 946 38.24 -10.39 10.06
N THR A 947 39.02 -9.79 9.15
CA THR A 947 38.61 -9.57 7.76
C THR A 947 38.68 -10.82 6.87
N GLU A 948 39.40 -11.88 7.26
CA GLU A 948 39.45 -13.12 6.46
C GLU A 948 38.23 -14.04 6.65
N VAL A 949 37.38 -13.79 7.64
CA VAL A 949 36.18 -14.61 7.91
C VAL A 949 34.93 -13.95 7.30
N VAL A 950 34.99 -13.66 6.00
CA VAL A 950 33.79 -13.34 5.22
C VAL A 950 33.00 -14.63 5.04
N ILE A 951 32.02 -14.86 5.92
CA ILE A 951 30.92 -15.78 5.64
C ILE A 951 30.20 -15.20 4.42
N ASN A 952 30.43 -15.81 3.26
CA ASN A 952 29.64 -15.65 2.04
C ASN A 952 28.15 -15.66 2.41
N GLN A 953 27.54 -14.48 2.37
CA GLN A 953 26.10 -14.33 2.46
C GLN A 953 25.53 -14.42 1.06
N ASP A 954 25.21 -15.64 0.62
CA ASP A 954 24.16 -15.89 -0.37
C ASP A 954 23.80 -17.38 -0.35
N PHE A 955 22.71 -17.72 0.33
CA PHE A 955 22.06 -19.01 0.12
C PHE A 955 21.06 -18.86 -1.03
N PRO A 956 21.33 -19.53 -2.17
CA PRO A 956 20.35 -20.50 -2.67
C PRO A 956 21.02 -21.81 -3.12
N PRO A 957 20.20 -22.81 -3.48
CA PRO A 957 19.77 -23.94 -2.66
C PRO A 957 20.84 -25.04 -2.51
N ALA A 958 20.54 -26.05 -1.68
CA ALA A 958 21.25 -27.32 -1.60
C ALA A 958 21.73 -27.83 -2.98
N GLY A 959 23.05 -27.86 -3.17
CA GLY A 959 23.74 -28.41 -4.33
C GLY A 959 25.18 -28.71 -3.91
N ASP A 960 25.61 -29.94 -4.18
CA ASP A 960 26.84 -30.59 -3.71
C ASP A 960 28.09 -29.69 -3.71
N SER A 961 28.65 -29.41 -2.52
CA SER A 961 30.06 -29.07 -2.38
C SER A 961 30.64 -29.88 -1.21
N LYS A 962 31.47 -30.88 -1.53
CA LYS A 962 32.00 -31.86 -0.58
C LYS A 962 33.23 -31.41 0.24
N ASP A 963 33.73 -30.19 0.05
CA ASP A 963 35.07 -29.84 0.56
C ASP A 963 35.13 -28.59 1.45
N TYR A 964 34.11 -28.36 2.28
CA TYR A 964 34.26 -27.49 3.46
C TYR A 964 34.34 -28.36 4.73
N PRO A 965 35.30 -28.12 5.65
CA PRO A 965 35.25 -28.74 6.97
C PRO A 965 33.94 -28.32 7.63
N ALA A 966 33.11 -29.31 7.95
CA ALA A 966 31.78 -29.11 8.49
C ALA A 966 31.84 -28.19 9.72
N ALA A 967 30.99 -27.16 9.74
CA ALA A 967 30.59 -26.56 11.00
C ALA A 967 30.16 -27.69 11.95
N PRO A 968 30.49 -27.63 13.25
CA PRO A 968 30.14 -28.69 14.19
C PRO A 968 28.65 -29.01 14.06
N PRO A 969 28.27 -30.31 14.09
CA PRO A 969 26.91 -30.74 13.79
C PRO A 969 25.94 -30.03 14.72
N VAL A 970 25.04 -29.24 14.15
CA VAL A 970 23.87 -28.63 14.82
C VAL A 970 22.80 -29.71 15.10
N GLU A 971 23.21 -30.97 15.28
CA GLU A 971 22.36 -32.13 15.58
C GLU A 971 22.31 -32.44 17.08
N GLN A 972 22.97 -31.66 17.95
CA GLN A 972 22.39 -31.52 19.28
C GLN A 972 21.08 -30.78 19.08
N GLU A 973 19.98 -31.54 19.05
CA GLU A 973 18.61 -31.04 19.09
C GLU A 973 18.56 -29.94 20.16
N ILE A 974 18.62 -28.66 19.74
CA ILE A 974 18.23 -27.55 20.59
C ILE A 974 16.71 -27.72 20.70
N LYS A 975 16.29 -28.64 21.58
CA LYS A 975 14.88 -29.02 21.79
C LYS A 975 14.03 -27.81 22.17
N SER A 976 14.67 -26.75 22.68
CA SER A 976 14.03 -25.50 23.03
C SER A 976 14.97 -24.31 22.91
N VAL A 977 14.51 -23.23 22.26
CA VAL A 977 15.15 -21.90 22.37
C VAL A 977 14.70 -21.29 23.70
N PRO A 978 15.62 -20.96 24.62
CA PRO A 978 15.23 -20.34 25.89
C PRO A 978 14.57 -18.99 25.63
N SER A 979 13.47 -18.69 26.33
CA SER A 979 12.79 -17.39 26.22
C SER A 979 13.77 -16.23 26.47
N LYS A 980 13.75 -15.20 25.61
CA LYS A 980 14.54 -13.98 25.82
C LYS A 980 14.32 -13.34 27.18
N TYR A 981 13.09 -13.41 27.68
CA TYR A 981 12.75 -12.86 28.98
C TYR A 981 13.40 -13.65 30.12
N SER A 982 13.52 -14.99 29.97
CA SER A 982 14.23 -15.88 30.88
C SER A 982 15.74 -15.63 30.86
N LEU A 983 16.35 -15.57 29.66
CA LEU A 983 17.78 -15.26 29.54
C LEU A 983 18.13 -13.87 30.07
N PHE A 984 17.28 -12.88 29.81
CA PHE A 984 17.49 -11.52 30.33
C PHE A 984 17.37 -11.48 31.85
N ILE A 985 16.34 -12.09 32.45
CA ILE A 985 16.16 -12.03 33.91
C ILE A 985 17.26 -12.74 34.65
N ASP A 986 17.76 -13.86 34.12
CA ASP A 986 18.88 -14.60 34.69
C ASP A 986 20.15 -13.75 34.70
N ALA A 987 20.52 -13.19 33.53
CA ALA A 987 21.67 -12.30 33.40
C ALA A 987 21.56 -11.06 34.30
N TYR A 988 20.39 -10.41 34.29
CA TYR A 988 20.12 -9.22 35.08
C TYR A 988 20.14 -9.52 36.59
N THR A 989 19.65 -10.67 37.04
CA THR A 989 19.73 -11.07 38.46
C THR A 989 21.17 -11.20 38.92
N HIS A 990 22.02 -11.85 38.12
CA HIS A 990 23.44 -11.96 38.44
C HIS A 990 24.13 -10.59 38.47
N LEU A 991 23.79 -9.70 37.53
CA LEU A 991 24.29 -8.32 37.54
C LEU A 991 23.89 -7.60 38.83
N LYS A 992 22.62 -7.67 39.25
CA LYS A 992 22.12 -6.99 40.46
C LYS A 992 22.68 -7.56 41.76
N ASN A 993 23.10 -8.83 41.77
CA ASN A 993 23.75 -9.49 42.90
C ASN A 993 25.28 -9.41 42.85
N ASN A 994 25.85 -8.57 41.98
CA ASN A 994 27.29 -8.37 41.83
C ASN A 994 28.08 -9.61 41.36
N ASN A 995 27.41 -10.60 40.74
CA ASN A 995 28.04 -11.76 40.10
C ASN A 995 28.38 -11.43 38.64
N ILE A 996 29.29 -10.48 38.44
CA ILE A 996 29.50 -9.79 37.14
C ILE A 996 29.94 -10.73 36.02
N LEU A 997 30.86 -11.67 36.28
CA LEU A 997 31.33 -12.62 35.27
C LEU A 997 30.21 -13.56 34.80
N LEU A 998 29.40 -14.07 35.73
CA LEU A 998 28.27 -14.92 35.38
C LEU A 998 27.18 -14.13 34.63
N ALA A 999 26.95 -12.87 35.02
CA ALA A 999 26.05 -11.98 34.29
C ALA A 999 26.51 -11.76 32.84
N TYR A 1000 27.81 -11.57 32.62
CA TYR A 1000 28.41 -11.49 31.29
C TYR A 1000 28.12 -12.75 30.46
N GLU A 1001 28.39 -13.94 31.00
CA GLU A 1001 28.12 -15.21 30.30
C GLU A 1001 26.64 -15.38 29.94
N ARG A 1002 25.73 -14.98 30.84
CA ARG A 1002 24.29 -15.02 30.56
C ARG A 1002 23.84 -13.99 29.52
N PHE A 1003 24.40 -12.78 29.51
CA PHE A 1003 24.14 -11.82 28.44
C PHE A 1003 24.74 -12.26 27.09
N LYS A 1004 25.91 -12.92 27.11
CA LYS A 1004 26.49 -13.57 25.93
C LYS A 1004 25.57 -14.68 25.42
N GLN A 1005 25.01 -15.50 26.30
CA GLN A 1005 24.00 -16.51 25.96
C GLN A 1005 22.72 -15.88 25.39
N TYR A 1006 22.23 -14.76 25.95
CA TYR A 1006 21.13 -14.00 25.36
C TYR A 1006 21.46 -13.59 23.93
N ALA A 1007 22.66 -13.03 23.72
CA ALA A 1007 23.13 -12.59 22.41
C ALA A 1007 23.29 -13.73 21.40
N MET A 1008 23.47 -14.99 21.84
CA MET A 1008 23.49 -16.18 20.95
C MET A 1008 22.15 -16.43 20.28
N PHE A 1009 21.05 -16.21 21.01
CA PHE A 1009 19.70 -16.55 20.54
C PHE A 1009 18.95 -15.34 19.96
N TYR A 1010 19.29 -14.13 20.40
CA TYR A 1010 18.54 -12.91 20.12
C TYR A 1010 19.40 -11.81 19.49
N ASN A 1011 18.83 -11.10 18.53
CA ASN A 1011 19.56 -10.09 17.77
C ASN A 1011 19.67 -8.78 18.56
N ILE A 1012 20.75 -8.64 19.32
CA ILE A 1012 21.08 -7.38 20.00
C ILE A 1012 21.83 -6.38 19.10
N GLY A 1013 22.17 -6.81 17.88
CA GLY A 1013 22.92 -6.06 16.90
C GLY A 1013 22.09 -5.48 15.76
N THR A 1014 20.76 -5.43 15.85
CA THR A 1014 19.91 -4.68 14.91
C THR A 1014 18.83 -3.89 15.67
N PRO A 1015 18.68 -2.56 15.48
CA PRO A 1015 17.65 -1.70 16.05
C PRO A 1015 16.28 -1.91 15.43
N ASP A 1016 16.07 -3.02 14.73
CA ASP A 1016 14.94 -3.25 13.83
C ASP A 1016 13.63 -3.33 14.62
N TYR A 1017 13.15 -2.15 15.05
CA TYR A 1017 11.98 -1.78 15.87
C TYR A 1017 11.55 -2.71 17.02
N LYS A 1018 12.28 -3.79 17.32
CA LYS A 1018 11.80 -4.90 18.13
C LYS A 1018 12.86 -5.35 19.13
N MET A 1019 12.71 -4.70 20.27
CA MET A 1019 12.83 -5.27 21.61
C MET A 1019 14.23 -5.52 22.16
N ASP A 1020 15.23 -5.99 21.43
CA ASP A 1020 16.34 -6.71 22.08
C ASP A 1020 17.61 -5.86 22.34
N THR A 1021 17.76 -4.67 21.74
CA THR A 1021 18.92 -3.78 21.96
C THR A 1021 19.03 -3.22 23.39
N HIS A 1022 17.96 -3.29 24.19
CA HIS A 1022 17.96 -2.84 25.59
C HIS A 1022 18.97 -3.58 26.48
N VAL A 1023 19.49 -4.72 26.03
CA VAL A 1023 20.51 -5.51 26.73
C VAL A 1023 21.90 -4.88 26.62
N LEU A 1024 22.19 -4.14 25.55
CA LEU A 1024 23.54 -3.61 25.27
C LEU A 1024 24.12 -2.80 26.43
N PRO A 1025 23.38 -1.85 27.07
CA PRO A 1025 23.92 -1.11 28.19
C PRO A 1025 24.20 -2.00 29.43
N TYR A 1026 23.38 -3.02 29.67
CA TYR A 1026 23.62 -3.93 30.80
C TYR A 1026 24.83 -4.84 30.55
N MET A 1027 25.03 -5.29 29.31
CA MET A 1027 26.23 -6.01 28.92
C MET A 1027 27.49 -5.14 29.02
N ALA A 1028 27.40 -3.86 28.65
CA ALA A 1028 28.51 -2.91 28.78
C ALA A 1028 29.00 -2.74 30.24
N LEU A 1029 28.13 -2.96 31.23
CA LEU A 1029 28.50 -2.92 32.65
C LEU A 1029 29.32 -4.14 33.10
N THR A 1030 29.37 -5.22 32.31
CA THR A 1030 30.04 -6.48 32.69
C THR A 1030 31.32 -6.76 31.90
N VAL A 1031 31.53 -6.09 30.75
CA VAL A 1031 32.64 -6.39 29.84
C VAL A 1031 34.02 -6.04 30.39
N LYS A 1032 34.14 -5.08 31.30
CA LYS A 1032 35.45 -4.73 31.89
C LYS A 1032 35.95 -5.85 32.80
N GLU A 1033 35.12 -6.29 33.72
CA GLU A 1033 35.43 -7.39 34.64
C GLU A 1033 35.66 -8.71 33.90
N ALA A 1034 35.04 -8.90 32.73
CA ALA A 1034 35.28 -10.03 31.84
C ALA A 1034 36.54 -9.88 30.95
N ASN A 1035 37.31 -8.78 31.06
CA ASN A 1035 38.45 -8.46 30.18
C ASN A 1035 38.09 -8.40 28.68
N LYS A 1036 36.88 -7.92 28.35
CA LYS A 1036 36.33 -7.81 26.98
C LYS A 1036 35.99 -6.38 26.56
N LEU A 1037 36.43 -5.37 27.32
CA LEU A 1037 36.07 -3.96 27.09
C LEU A 1037 36.44 -3.46 25.69
N GLU A 1038 37.67 -3.72 25.23
CA GLU A 1038 38.18 -3.27 23.93
C GLU A 1038 37.42 -3.92 22.77
N ASN A 1039 37.19 -5.23 22.84
CA ASN A 1039 36.42 -5.97 21.83
C ASN A 1039 34.98 -5.47 21.71
N PHE A 1040 34.35 -5.19 22.86
CA PHE A 1040 32.98 -4.68 22.87
C PHE A 1040 32.90 -3.23 22.35
N GLU A 1041 33.86 -2.37 22.70
CA GLU A 1041 33.94 -1.01 22.15
C GLU A 1041 34.15 -1.02 20.63
N ARG A 1042 35.04 -1.89 20.15
CA ARG A 1042 35.29 -2.09 18.71
C ARG A 1042 34.00 -2.51 18.00
N TYR A 1043 33.30 -3.52 18.51
CA TYR A 1043 31.99 -3.92 17.99
C TYR A 1043 30.99 -2.76 17.95
N LEU A 1044 30.90 -1.97 19.03
CA LEU A 1044 29.99 -0.83 19.07
C LEU A 1044 30.33 0.22 17.99
N LYS A 1045 31.61 0.52 17.78
CA LYS A 1045 32.05 1.55 16.81
C LYS A 1045 31.98 1.08 15.37
N GLU A 1046 32.41 -0.15 15.09
CA GLU A 1046 32.62 -0.64 13.72
C GLU A 1046 31.40 -1.39 13.17
N GLU A 1047 30.71 -2.17 14.00
CA GLU A 1047 29.57 -2.98 13.52
C GLU A 1047 28.23 -2.34 13.84
N TYR A 1048 28.05 -1.93 15.09
CA TYR A 1048 26.76 -1.43 15.56
C TYR A 1048 26.51 -0.01 15.03
N ARG A 1049 27.42 0.93 15.30
CA ARG A 1049 27.23 2.35 14.94
C ARG A 1049 27.07 2.54 13.44
N ILE A 1050 27.89 1.88 12.63
CA ILE A 1050 27.84 1.99 11.16
C ILE A 1050 26.46 1.62 10.64
N LYS A 1051 25.87 0.52 11.14
CA LYS A 1051 24.58 0.05 10.65
C LYS A 1051 23.39 0.83 11.21
N HIS A 1052 23.56 1.50 12.35
CA HIS A 1052 22.43 1.88 13.20
C HIS A 1052 22.39 3.33 13.63
N ASN A 1053 23.40 4.10 13.23
CA ASN A 1053 23.65 5.44 13.73
C ASN A 1053 23.77 5.46 15.27
N ASP A 1054 23.89 6.65 15.81
CA ASP A 1054 23.95 6.87 17.24
C ASP A 1054 22.58 6.65 17.89
N THR A 1055 22.23 5.42 18.25
CA THR A 1055 20.95 5.11 18.92
C THR A 1055 21.00 5.37 20.43
N PHE A 1056 19.83 5.35 21.10
CA PHE A 1056 19.73 5.40 22.57
C PHE A 1056 20.60 4.34 23.26
N ASP A 1057 20.49 3.08 22.84
CA ASP A 1057 21.17 1.95 23.47
C ASP A 1057 22.68 2.02 23.24
N TYR A 1058 23.11 2.41 22.03
CA TYR A 1058 24.52 2.66 21.72
C TYR A 1058 25.10 3.76 22.62
N ARG A 1059 24.45 4.93 22.69
CA ARG A 1059 24.94 6.05 23.49
C ARG A 1059 24.98 5.71 24.98
N LEU A 1060 24.00 4.95 25.47
CA LEU A 1060 23.95 4.52 26.86
C LEU A 1060 25.05 3.49 27.19
N ALA A 1061 25.31 2.53 26.30
CA ALA A 1061 26.43 1.59 26.43
C ALA A 1061 27.79 2.30 26.32
N ASN A 1062 27.94 3.24 25.39
CA ASN A 1062 29.16 4.02 25.21
C ASN A 1062 29.46 4.92 26.42
N ALA A 1063 28.42 5.49 27.05
CA ALA A 1063 28.60 6.23 28.31
C ALA A 1063 29.22 5.35 29.41
N ILE A 1064 28.82 4.08 29.49
CA ILE A 1064 29.40 3.14 30.46
C ILE A 1064 30.88 2.89 30.14
N ILE A 1065 31.22 2.59 28.88
CA ILE A 1065 32.61 2.35 28.46
C ILE A 1065 33.50 3.57 28.75
N LEU A 1066 33.03 4.79 28.49
CA LEU A 1066 33.77 6.01 28.77
C LEU A 1066 33.99 6.21 30.28
N ALA A 1067 32.97 5.93 31.09
CA ALA A 1067 33.10 5.96 32.55
C ALA A 1067 34.12 4.92 33.05
N GLU A 1068 34.17 3.72 32.43
CA GLU A 1068 35.17 2.69 32.76
C GLU A 1068 36.60 3.09 32.48
N LYS A 1069 36.80 3.95 31.48
CA LYS A 1069 38.09 4.53 31.09
C LYS A 1069 38.46 5.78 31.91
N GLY A 1070 37.56 6.23 32.79
CA GLY A 1070 37.75 7.46 33.56
C GLY A 1070 37.37 8.75 32.82
N ASP A 1071 36.84 8.67 31.59
CA ASP A 1071 36.37 9.84 30.83
C ASP A 1071 34.93 10.19 31.23
N VAL A 1072 34.80 10.79 32.41
CA VAL A 1072 33.50 11.12 33.00
C VAL A 1072 32.76 12.19 32.20
N ASP A 1073 33.46 13.17 31.64
CA ASP A 1073 32.82 14.27 30.92
C ASP A 1073 32.18 13.78 29.62
N GLU A 1074 32.89 12.96 28.84
CA GLU A 1074 32.33 12.40 27.61
C GLU A 1074 31.24 11.36 27.93
N SER A 1075 31.38 10.62 29.04
CA SER A 1075 30.31 9.73 29.53
C SER A 1075 29.01 10.50 29.82
N LEU A 1076 29.08 11.62 30.54
CA LEU A 1076 27.93 12.47 30.86
C LEU A 1076 27.27 13.06 29.61
N LYS A 1077 28.06 13.48 28.60
CA LYS A 1077 27.54 13.91 27.29
C LYS A 1077 26.81 12.78 26.57
N ASN A 1078 27.35 11.57 26.55
CA ASN A 1078 26.69 10.40 25.95
C ASN A 1078 25.38 10.06 26.69
N LEU A 1079 25.34 10.23 28.01
CA LEU A 1079 24.10 10.15 28.80
C LEU A 1079 23.07 11.23 28.43
N ASP A 1080 23.49 12.46 28.12
CA ASP A 1080 22.55 13.51 27.65
C ASP A 1080 22.03 13.19 26.25
N LYS A 1081 22.93 12.76 25.36
CA LYS A 1081 22.57 12.40 23.99
C LYS A 1081 21.61 11.22 23.98
N SER A 1082 21.81 10.21 24.83
CA SER A 1082 20.88 9.07 24.93
C SER A 1082 19.47 9.56 25.27
N LEU A 1083 19.28 10.46 26.25
CA LEU A 1083 17.95 11.01 26.56
C LEU A 1083 17.28 11.64 25.34
N SER A 1084 18.03 12.45 24.58
CA SER A 1084 17.50 13.12 23.39
C SER A 1084 17.03 12.13 22.32
N LEU A 1085 17.71 10.99 22.20
CA LEU A 1085 17.47 9.92 21.23
C LEU A 1085 16.53 8.83 21.73
N ARG A 1086 15.93 9.01 22.90
CA ARG A 1086 15.12 7.99 23.58
C ARG A 1086 13.98 7.48 22.67
N PRO A 1087 13.88 6.15 22.45
CA PRO A 1087 12.77 5.56 21.72
C PRO A 1087 11.52 5.41 22.61
N HIS A 1088 10.39 5.10 21.98
CA HIS A 1088 9.20 4.67 22.70
C HIS A 1088 9.43 3.32 23.41
N THR A 1089 8.86 3.14 24.61
CA THR A 1089 9.09 1.99 25.49
C THR A 1089 8.18 0.79 25.24
N ASN A 1090 7.35 0.79 24.19
CA ASN A 1090 6.17 -0.08 24.10
C ASN A 1090 6.46 -1.58 24.14
N PHE A 1091 7.66 -1.99 23.80
CA PHE A 1091 8.03 -3.41 23.73
C PHE A 1091 9.35 -3.72 24.44
N ARG A 1092 9.90 -2.77 25.20
CA ARG A 1092 11.13 -2.98 25.97
C ARG A 1092 10.80 -3.61 27.30
N VAL A 1093 11.69 -4.47 27.77
CA VAL A 1093 11.61 -5.09 29.10
C VAL A 1093 11.67 -4.04 30.20
N THR A 1094 12.54 -3.04 30.02
CA THR A 1094 12.69 -1.93 30.95
C THR A 1094 12.24 -0.63 30.28
N TYR A 1095 11.60 0.24 31.06
CA TYR A 1095 11.31 1.60 30.60
C TYR A 1095 12.63 2.33 30.38
N THR A 1096 12.77 3.03 29.25
CA THR A 1096 14.03 3.72 28.90
C THR A 1096 14.44 4.74 29.96
N MET A 1097 13.48 5.48 30.52
CA MET A 1097 13.75 6.42 31.61
C MET A 1097 14.21 5.73 32.90
N TYR A 1098 13.62 4.58 33.25
CA TYR A 1098 14.08 3.79 34.39
C TYR A 1098 15.49 3.27 34.18
N GLN A 1099 15.77 2.69 33.00
CA GLN A 1099 17.11 2.19 32.62
C GLN A 1099 18.17 3.30 32.71
N MET A 1100 17.84 4.53 32.31
CA MET A 1100 18.75 5.67 32.46
C MET A 1100 19.05 6.02 33.92
N LEU A 1101 18.05 6.05 34.80
CA LEU A 1101 18.25 6.31 36.23
C LEU A 1101 19.11 5.21 36.88
N GLU A 1102 18.78 3.96 36.59
CA GLU A 1102 19.49 2.81 37.13
C GLU A 1102 20.96 2.78 36.68
N ILE A 1103 21.23 2.98 35.40
CA ILE A 1103 22.61 3.03 34.89
C ILE A 1103 23.37 4.22 35.50
N SER A 1104 22.73 5.37 35.66
CA SER A 1104 23.36 6.52 36.33
C SER A 1104 23.70 6.20 37.79
N GLU A 1105 22.83 5.47 38.51
CA GLU A 1105 23.14 4.98 39.86
C GLU A 1105 24.33 4.00 39.86
N MET A 1106 24.37 3.07 38.90
CA MET A 1106 25.45 2.09 38.78
C MET A 1106 26.79 2.78 38.49
N LEU A 1107 26.81 3.74 37.56
CA LEU A 1107 27.99 4.55 37.26
C LEU A 1107 28.44 5.38 38.46
N TYR A 1108 27.50 5.97 39.22
CA TYR A 1108 27.82 6.64 40.48
C TYR A 1108 28.44 5.67 41.49
N LYS A 1109 27.86 4.47 41.68
CA LYS A 1109 28.41 3.47 42.61
C LYS A 1109 29.84 3.06 42.25
N LYS A 1110 30.14 2.98 40.94
CA LYS A 1110 31.44 2.57 40.41
C LYS A 1110 32.49 3.68 40.44
N THR A 1111 32.13 4.88 39.96
CA THR A 1111 33.05 6.02 39.82
C THR A 1111 33.11 6.94 41.04
N LYS A 1112 32.09 6.88 41.90
CA LYS A 1112 31.81 7.84 42.99
C LYS A 1112 31.54 9.28 42.52
N ASP A 1113 31.37 9.53 41.22
CA ASP A 1113 31.10 10.87 40.70
C ASP A 1113 29.62 11.27 40.87
N GLN A 1114 29.39 12.28 41.71
CA GLN A 1114 28.04 12.76 42.07
C GLN A 1114 27.26 13.37 40.88
N ARG A 1115 27.94 13.73 39.79
CA ARG A 1115 27.29 14.31 38.60
C ARG A 1115 26.31 13.34 37.95
N TYR A 1116 26.58 12.02 37.98
CA TYR A 1116 25.63 11.02 37.50
C TYR A 1116 24.29 11.05 38.25
N ILE A 1117 24.34 11.13 39.58
CA ILE A 1117 23.12 11.23 40.42
C ILE A 1117 22.41 12.56 40.21
N THR A 1118 23.15 13.66 40.09
CA THR A 1118 22.57 14.99 39.83
C THR A 1118 21.74 14.99 38.55
N LYS A 1119 22.27 14.35 37.51
CA LYS A 1119 21.62 14.19 36.21
C LYS A 1119 20.40 13.27 36.27
N ALA A 1120 20.53 12.14 36.96
CA ALA A 1120 19.43 11.22 37.21
C ALA A 1120 18.28 11.88 37.99
N LEU A 1121 18.57 12.66 39.03
CA LEU A 1121 17.56 13.42 39.78
C LEU A 1121 16.82 14.41 38.90
N LYS A 1122 17.53 15.16 38.04
CA LYS A 1122 16.91 16.07 37.08
C LYS A 1122 15.89 15.34 36.19
N TRP A 1123 16.25 14.16 35.69
CA TRP A 1123 15.36 13.34 34.87
C TRP A 1123 14.21 12.72 35.62
N ALA A 1124 14.44 12.24 36.84
CA ALA A 1124 13.39 11.73 37.73
C ALA A 1124 12.33 12.81 37.93
N ASN A 1125 12.76 14.03 38.26
CA ASN A 1125 11.86 15.16 38.52
C ASN A 1125 11.08 15.59 37.27
N TYR A 1126 11.68 15.50 36.08
CA TYR A 1126 10.92 15.68 34.83
C TYR A 1126 9.87 14.60 34.63
N TYR A 1127 10.21 13.34 34.90
CA TYR A 1127 9.29 12.23 34.68
C TYR A 1127 8.14 12.21 35.69
N GLN A 1128 8.34 12.72 36.92
CA GLN A 1128 7.26 12.98 37.88
C GLN A 1128 6.18 13.90 37.31
N LYS A 1129 6.56 14.93 36.52
CA LYS A 1129 5.59 15.81 35.83
C LYS A 1129 4.88 15.10 34.67
N ILE A 1130 5.59 14.24 33.94
CA ILE A 1130 5.08 13.55 32.74
C ILE A 1130 4.12 12.41 33.11
N GLN A 1131 4.49 11.61 34.11
CA GLN A 1131 3.76 10.45 34.59
C GLN A 1131 3.75 10.44 36.12
N PRO A 1132 2.87 11.21 36.76
CA PRO A 1132 2.85 11.42 38.21
C PRO A 1132 2.51 10.16 39.02
N HIS A 1133 2.00 9.12 38.37
CA HIS A 1133 1.67 7.83 38.99
C HIS A 1133 2.88 6.87 39.06
N VAL A 1134 4.03 7.23 38.47
CA VAL A 1134 5.19 6.33 38.38
C VAL A 1134 6.08 6.45 39.62
N SER A 1135 5.92 5.50 40.54
CA SER A 1135 6.53 5.49 41.89
C SER A 1135 8.06 5.61 41.92
N TRP A 1136 8.76 4.93 41.01
CA TRP A 1136 10.22 4.80 41.06
C TRP A 1136 10.95 6.13 40.86
N THR A 1137 10.32 7.12 40.22
CA THR A 1137 10.89 8.47 40.09
C THR A 1137 11.00 9.17 41.44
N TYR A 1138 9.93 9.12 42.24
CA TYR A 1138 9.89 9.64 43.59
C TYR A 1138 10.78 8.81 44.52
N ALA A 1139 10.84 7.49 44.33
CA ALA A 1139 11.70 6.65 45.15
C ALA A 1139 13.18 6.98 44.98
N PHE A 1140 13.59 7.26 43.74
CA PHE A 1140 14.95 7.71 43.43
C PHE A 1140 15.27 9.03 44.13
N GLU A 1141 14.36 10.02 44.07
CA GLU A 1141 14.51 11.30 44.77
C GLU A 1141 14.48 11.15 46.30
N ALA A 1142 13.65 10.26 46.84
CA ALA A 1142 13.63 9.93 48.26
C ALA A 1142 15.01 9.43 48.75
N LYS A 1143 15.69 8.61 47.95
CA LYS A 1143 17.03 8.07 48.24
C LYS A 1143 18.14 9.09 48.06
N TYR A 1144 18.16 9.83 46.94
CA TYR A 1144 19.30 10.65 46.52
C TYR A 1144 19.11 12.16 46.65
N GLY A 1145 17.88 12.64 46.83
CA GLY A 1145 17.57 14.05 46.98
C GLY A 1145 18.28 14.67 48.19
N LYS A 1146 18.61 15.96 48.09
CA LYS A 1146 19.28 16.71 49.17
C LYS A 1146 18.33 17.63 49.93
N ASN A 1147 17.32 18.18 49.26
CA ASN A 1147 16.32 19.04 49.89
C ASN A 1147 15.41 18.21 50.79
N THR A 1148 15.35 18.56 52.08
CA THR A 1148 14.56 17.81 53.07
C THR A 1148 13.06 17.84 52.76
N LYS A 1149 12.53 18.97 52.25
CA LYS A 1149 11.11 19.10 51.90
C LYS A 1149 10.77 18.17 50.73
N ASP A 1150 11.54 18.26 49.64
CA ASP A 1150 11.31 17.49 48.43
C ASP A 1150 11.46 15.98 48.71
N ARG A 1151 12.41 15.58 49.55
CA ARG A 1151 12.53 14.18 50.00
C ARG A 1151 11.31 13.70 50.79
N ILE A 1152 10.77 14.52 51.70
CA ILE A 1152 9.58 14.15 52.48
C ILE A 1152 8.38 13.95 51.56
N GLU A 1153 8.21 14.85 50.59
CA GLU A 1153 7.19 14.74 49.55
C GLU A 1153 7.40 13.48 48.71
N ALA A 1154 8.60 13.24 48.18
CA ALA A 1154 8.92 12.07 47.38
C ALA A 1154 8.69 10.75 48.16
N ILE A 1155 9.13 10.66 49.42
CA ILE A 1155 8.85 9.52 50.30
C ILE A 1155 7.33 9.32 50.47
N ALA A 1156 6.56 10.41 50.59
CA ALA A 1156 5.12 10.34 50.75
C ALA A 1156 4.43 9.76 49.50
N TYR A 1157 4.82 10.23 48.30
CA TYR A 1157 4.35 9.66 47.04
C TYR A 1157 4.74 8.19 46.91
N THR A 1158 6.00 7.82 47.17
CA THR A 1158 6.42 6.42 47.03
C THR A 1158 5.75 5.51 48.04
N LEU A 1159 5.57 5.92 49.30
CA LEU A 1159 4.83 5.13 50.29
C LEU A 1159 3.38 4.84 49.85
N TYR A 1160 2.77 5.75 49.11
CA TYR A 1160 1.43 5.57 48.57
C TYR A 1160 1.43 4.71 47.30
N LEU A 1161 2.33 5.00 46.35
CA LEU A 1161 2.33 4.39 45.03
C LEU A 1161 2.99 3.00 44.99
N ASP A 1162 4.02 2.78 45.80
CA ASP A 1162 4.82 1.55 45.82
C ASP A 1162 5.75 1.46 47.06
N PRO A 1163 5.24 1.09 48.25
CA PRO A 1163 6.07 1.01 49.45
C PRO A 1163 7.10 -0.13 49.44
N GLN A 1164 7.02 -1.05 48.47
CA GLN A 1164 7.99 -2.13 48.27
C GLN A 1164 9.17 -1.72 47.37
N SER A 1165 9.22 -0.45 46.94
CA SER A 1165 10.31 0.11 46.15
C SER A 1165 11.70 -0.16 46.76
N TYR A 1166 12.63 -0.64 45.94
CA TYR A 1166 14.03 -0.84 46.33
C TYR A 1166 14.71 0.48 46.74
N TRP A 1167 14.48 1.55 45.99
CA TRP A 1167 15.06 2.85 46.34
C TRP A 1167 14.47 3.45 47.61
N LEU A 1168 13.17 3.25 47.87
CA LEU A 1168 12.54 3.69 49.13
C LEU A 1168 13.12 2.97 50.34
N GLN A 1169 13.38 1.66 50.25
CA GLN A 1169 13.99 0.90 51.34
C GLN A 1169 15.37 1.44 51.74
N SER A 1170 16.06 2.11 50.82
CA SER A 1170 17.35 2.77 51.05
C SER A 1170 17.21 4.24 51.48
N ALA A 1171 16.00 4.79 51.54
CA ALA A 1171 15.77 6.17 51.95
C ALA A 1171 15.85 6.32 53.49
N PRO A 1172 16.22 7.51 54.01
CA PRO A 1172 16.35 7.71 55.46
C PRO A 1172 15.00 7.55 56.18
N THR A 1173 14.90 6.51 57.02
CA THR A 1173 13.67 6.14 57.75
C THR A 1173 13.13 7.24 58.66
N LYS A 1174 14.01 8.11 59.18
CA LYS A 1174 13.63 9.28 60.00
C LYS A 1174 12.63 10.24 59.32
N TYR A 1175 12.53 10.20 57.99
CA TYR A 1175 11.58 11.02 57.24
C TYR A 1175 10.24 10.34 56.97
N HIS A 1176 10.09 9.02 57.20
CA HIS A 1176 8.87 8.28 56.85
C HIS A 1176 7.64 8.74 57.64
N VAL A 1177 7.82 9.00 58.95
CA VAL A 1177 6.72 9.51 59.80
C VAL A 1177 6.26 10.89 59.32
N ARG A 1178 7.22 11.77 58.96
CA ARG A 1178 6.93 13.11 58.44
C ARG A 1178 6.23 13.04 57.08
N ALA A 1179 6.67 12.12 56.22
CA ALA A 1179 6.06 11.87 54.91
C ALA A 1179 4.61 11.39 55.01
N LYS A 1180 4.32 10.43 55.90
CA LYS A 1180 2.93 9.99 56.17
C LYS A 1180 2.04 11.15 56.63
N LYS A 1181 2.53 12.00 57.55
CA LYS A 1181 1.81 13.21 58.00
C LYS A 1181 1.62 14.23 56.86
N TRP A 1182 2.63 14.39 56.00
CA TRP A 1182 2.55 15.27 54.84
C TRP A 1182 1.50 14.78 53.84
N TRP A 1183 1.47 13.48 53.54
CA TRP A 1183 0.52 12.87 52.59
C TRP A 1183 -0.94 13.14 52.97
N ILE A 1184 -1.28 12.97 54.25
CA ILE A 1184 -2.64 13.18 54.76
C ILE A 1184 -3.17 14.58 54.42
N LYS A 1185 -2.29 15.59 54.45
CA LYS A 1185 -2.62 16.99 54.18
C LYS A 1185 -2.55 17.37 52.70
N ASN A 1186 -1.64 16.75 51.93
CA ASN A 1186 -1.24 17.24 50.60
C ASN A 1186 -1.50 16.25 49.45
N ASN A 1187 -2.12 15.09 49.69
CA ASN A 1187 -2.38 14.11 48.63
C ASN A 1187 -3.17 14.74 47.46
N PRO A 1188 -2.56 14.87 46.26
CA PRO A 1188 -3.22 15.47 45.10
C PRO A 1188 -4.28 14.56 44.46
N PHE A 1189 -4.34 13.29 44.87
CA PHE A 1189 -5.24 12.26 44.34
C PHE A 1189 -6.53 12.11 45.16
N ILE A 1190 -6.84 13.04 46.07
CA ILE A 1190 -8.11 13.01 46.81
C ILE A 1190 -9.24 13.58 45.94
N LEU A 1191 -10.26 12.75 45.67
CA LEU A 1191 -11.45 13.16 44.93
C LEU A 1191 -12.25 14.25 45.70
N PRO A 1192 -12.87 15.24 45.02
CA PRO A 1192 -13.61 16.32 45.68
C PRO A 1192 -14.67 15.86 46.70
N LYS A 1193 -15.41 14.78 46.39
CA LYS A 1193 -16.42 14.19 47.29
C LYS A 1193 -15.83 13.64 48.59
N GLN A 1194 -14.59 13.14 48.56
CA GLN A 1194 -13.87 12.66 49.75
C GLN A 1194 -13.36 13.83 50.62
N LYS A 1195 -13.10 15.00 50.01
CA LYS A 1195 -12.77 16.23 50.76
C LYS A 1195 -13.97 16.75 51.55
N GLN A 1196 -15.17 16.68 50.99
CA GLN A 1196 -16.41 17.12 51.65
C GLN A 1196 -16.79 16.23 52.84
N THR A 1197 -16.72 14.89 52.69
CA THR A 1197 -17.04 13.95 53.78
C THR A 1197 -16.04 13.98 54.94
N LYS A 1198 -14.78 14.35 54.68
CA LYS A 1198 -13.80 14.60 55.75
C LYS A 1198 -14.09 15.89 56.52
N LYS A 1199 -14.49 16.97 55.85
CA LYS A 1199 -14.85 18.24 56.51
C LYS A 1199 -16.09 18.15 57.41
N THR A 1200 -16.96 17.17 57.20
CA THR A 1200 -18.12 16.91 58.07
C THR A 1200 -17.82 15.93 59.22
N LYS A 1201 -16.63 15.33 59.28
CA LYS A 1201 -16.22 14.37 60.33
C LYS A 1201 -15.05 14.83 61.21
N THR A 1202 -14.45 15.99 60.90
CA THR A 1202 -13.52 16.75 61.75
C THR A 1202 -14.20 18.03 62.16
#